data_AF-U9VM98-F1
#
_entry.id   AF-U9VM98-F1
#
_cell.length_a   1.000
_cell.length_b   1.000
_cell.length_c   1.000
_cell.angle_alpha   90.00
_cell.angle_beta   90.00
_cell.angle_gamma   90.00
#
_symmetry.space_group_name_H-M   'P 1'
#
loop_
_entity.id
_entity.type
_entity.pdbx_description
1 polymer ?
#
loop_
_entity_poly.entity_id
_entity_poly.type
_entity_poly.pdbx_seq_one_letter_code
_entity_poly.pdbx_strand_id
1 'polypeptide(L)'
;MLALKSVLSSRVLLIPFLGVLFHLQPAQAQSITADTNGAQTVVTVDGNQYNIDGGSLSGDGANLFHSFEQFGLSSGEIANFLSNQNIQNILGRVVGSDPSVINGLIQVSNSSANLYLINPAGVIFGADASLNVPADFMVTTADGVAIDDAWFNAIGDNDYASLIGNPHSLLFGSSPGSIVNAGNLAVGDGNSLSLIGGTVVNTGTLSGNHVTMAAIPGQRRVRIDHPQLLLSLEMPAAENTTELAEPSSLSDLLTGGDVTVATGVDVDDAGRIWLLNTSVNPGDVVIAGTVSGNQVQLAAANQVSVLEDPTQTIRTHGGQHSAPIITRFSENGTNANELVFLDEIAPDSTQLLYGAKAGTTTVVVPTSENGIDRVTEILSQVGATDVIDAIHIVSEGNEGEFWLGNAYISDETLEQYRSQLQQWGGLIGAEADILIYACLTARGESGLALLDQIAGLTGVDVAGSTDLTGSSSRNGNWILEHSVGNITTENAFEQTALKGYNGLLQVFTATDATSLIAAINTANGNVETDTINLADNITLTAVDNAVDGDNGLPSITAAEKLTINGMGNTISRDAAAPDFRLLHVALGADLEINETTLSGGVANSGGRGDDGGAITNNGGLTINNSTITGNTARDDGGAINSYGTITNGAIVTINNSTISGNMAGGNGGGLSNVSFTSPAPPAPNSAVMTINNSTISGNTANVGGGVASLGQNSNNSAVIIVNNSTVSGNTAVFGGGGFYNRGQTAVLGSTITITNSTITQNEVTNPGSSAGGILNLNVGGGANTARVTLNNSIVAQNTATVHPDVRRTSATDSPIVDNGNNLIGVDSQGLFTTSTLVGSNAAPFDPVLLPLGDYGGPTQTHAFYLDSPVLDAGSDALATAAALTTDQRGADRFNGPVDIGAFESQGYSLMAVAGDGQSTLVNESFDTVLAVQVTENFVNSPLPIPDVNVTFTANPGSSGASASPDSSVMTDATGLATAASLLTANETGGDFTVTADAAMLDSATFNLTNTAPEPEPEPEPEPEPEPEPEPEPTLPSNLLELWIDLQATRLLSDPICATVPDVDIVVDIPDLDSPAISNEKSQTTSETDCQLHY
;
A
#
# COMPACT_ATOMS: atom_id res chain seq x y z
N MET A 1 4.92 -15.12 51.52
CA MET A 1 5.99 -16.13 51.61
C MET A 1 5.63 -17.26 50.65
N LEU A 2 5.95 -17.07 49.37
CA LEU A 2 5.96 -18.03 48.25
C LEU A 2 5.96 -17.21 46.95
N ALA A 3 7.08 -17.18 46.24
CA ALA A 3 7.23 -16.86 44.82
C ALA A 3 8.67 -17.15 44.37
N LEU A 4 8.83 -17.42 43.07
CA LEU A 4 10.06 -17.66 42.28
C LEU A 4 10.55 -19.11 42.14
N LYS A 5 10.07 -19.77 41.08
CA LYS A 5 10.85 -20.66 40.21
C LYS A 5 10.51 -20.31 38.76
N SER A 6 11.44 -19.66 38.06
CA SER A 6 11.57 -19.73 36.61
C SER A 6 13.01 -19.42 36.19
N VAL A 7 13.38 -19.98 35.05
CA VAL A 7 14.56 -19.72 34.20
C VAL A 7 15.84 -20.52 34.49
N LEU A 8 16.35 -21.09 33.38
CA LEU A 8 17.62 -21.80 33.10
C LEU A 8 17.65 -23.33 33.22
N SER A 9 17.51 -23.98 32.05
CA SER A 9 18.26 -25.20 31.72
C SER A 9 18.39 -25.37 30.20
N SER A 10 19.41 -24.75 29.60
CA SER A 10 20.03 -25.29 28.39
C SER A 10 21.54 -25.32 28.59
N ARG A 11 22.06 -26.53 28.77
CA ARG A 11 23.48 -26.84 28.85
C ARG A 11 24.05 -26.83 27.43
N VAL A 12 24.90 -25.85 27.13
CA VAL A 12 25.78 -25.87 25.95
C VAL A 12 26.81 -26.98 26.14
N LEU A 13 26.73 -28.01 25.30
CA LEU A 13 27.77 -29.03 25.14
C LEU A 13 28.76 -28.51 24.09
N LEU A 14 29.94 -28.08 24.54
CA LEU A 14 31.05 -27.64 23.68
C LEU A 14 31.64 -28.86 22.95
N ILE A 15 31.47 -28.95 21.63
CA ILE A 15 32.26 -29.84 20.75
C ILE A 15 33.12 -28.92 19.86
N PRO A 16 34.44 -29.15 19.73
CA PRO A 16 35.33 -28.23 19.05
C PRO A 16 35.14 -28.28 17.52
N PHE A 17 34.83 -27.12 16.95
CA PHE A 17 34.81 -26.81 15.52
C PHE A 17 36.24 -26.94 14.99
N LEU A 18 36.52 -28.00 14.22
CA LEU A 18 37.74 -28.09 13.41
C LEU A 18 37.33 -27.78 11.96
N GLY A 19 37.10 -26.49 11.67
CA GLY A 19 36.91 -26.00 10.31
C GLY A 19 38.22 -26.14 9.54
N VAL A 20 38.22 -26.98 8.50
CA VAL A 20 39.33 -27.06 7.54
C VAL A 20 39.20 -25.84 6.62
N LEU A 21 40.16 -24.91 6.69
CA LEU A 21 40.29 -23.81 5.73
C LEU A 21 40.67 -24.39 4.35
N PHE A 22 39.73 -24.40 3.41
CA PHE A 22 40.05 -24.42 1.98
C PHE A 22 40.06 -22.97 1.47
N HIS A 23 41.16 -22.57 0.84
CA HIS A 23 41.27 -21.28 0.15
C HIS A 23 40.69 -21.47 -1.27
N LEU A 24 39.42 -21.10 -1.47
CA LEU A 24 38.81 -21.01 -2.79
C LEU A 24 39.20 -19.68 -3.46
N GLN A 25 39.55 -19.73 -4.74
CA GLN A 25 39.73 -18.53 -5.54
C GLN A 25 38.35 -17.96 -5.92
N PRO A 26 38.14 -16.64 -5.90
CA PRO A 26 36.85 -16.05 -6.28
C PRO A 26 36.51 -16.45 -7.73
N ALA A 27 35.24 -16.78 -7.98
CA ALA A 27 34.73 -16.95 -9.35
C ALA A 27 34.97 -15.64 -10.12
N GLN A 28 35.75 -15.70 -11.18
CA GLN A 28 36.03 -14.54 -12.02
C GLN A 28 34.91 -14.40 -13.05
N ALA A 29 34.32 -13.22 -13.17
CA ALA A 29 33.33 -12.95 -14.21
C ALA A 29 33.96 -13.10 -15.61
N GLN A 30 33.21 -13.69 -16.53
CA GLN A 30 33.56 -13.74 -17.95
C GLN A 30 33.20 -12.43 -18.66
N SER A 31 33.94 -12.05 -19.70
CA SER A 31 33.65 -10.84 -20.50
C SER A 31 32.44 -11.03 -21.43
N ILE A 32 31.76 -9.94 -21.80
CA ILE A 32 30.68 -10.00 -22.80
C ILE A 32 31.25 -10.21 -24.20
N THR A 33 30.81 -11.26 -24.89
CA THR A 33 31.20 -11.58 -26.27
C THR A 33 29.98 -11.88 -27.13
N ALA A 34 29.86 -11.23 -28.29
CA ALA A 34 28.76 -11.44 -29.22
C ALA A 34 28.84 -12.80 -29.92
N ASP A 35 27.68 -13.43 -30.14
CA ASP A 35 27.56 -14.60 -31.00
C ASP A 35 27.58 -14.16 -32.48
N THR A 36 28.59 -14.64 -33.21
CA THR A 36 28.83 -14.25 -34.60
C THR A 36 27.86 -14.88 -35.61
N ASN A 37 27.09 -15.89 -35.20
CA ASN A 37 26.11 -16.57 -36.06
C ASN A 37 24.65 -16.24 -35.69
N GLY A 38 24.42 -15.45 -34.63
CA GLY A 38 23.11 -15.13 -34.10
C GLY A 38 22.52 -13.82 -34.62
N ALA A 39 21.95 -13.03 -33.71
CA ALA A 39 21.15 -11.84 -34.01
C ALA A 39 21.94 -10.63 -34.54
N GLN A 40 23.15 -10.81 -35.10
CA GLN A 40 24.01 -9.71 -35.57
C GLN A 40 24.34 -8.69 -34.46
N THR A 41 24.58 -9.17 -33.25
CA THR A 41 24.93 -8.34 -32.09
C THR A 41 26.34 -7.78 -32.23
N VAL A 42 26.50 -6.49 -31.91
CA VAL A 42 27.78 -5.81 -31.92
C VAL A 42 28.10 -5.35 -30.51
N VAL A 43 29.22 -5.80 -29.96
CA VAL A 43 29.72 -5.38 -28.64
C VAL A 43 30.97 -4.53 -28.85
N THR A 44 30.91 -3.28 -28.42
CA THR A 44 32.05 -2.36 -28.43
C THR A 44 32.45 -1.99 -27.01
N VAL A 45 33.74 -2.05 -26.70
CA VAL A 45 34.24 -1.78 -25.34
C VAL A 45 34.84 -0.38 -25.30
N ASP A 46 34.31 0.48 -24.41
CA ASP A 46 34.83 1.81 -24.10
C ASP A 46 35.17 1.89 -22.61
N GLY A 47 36.46 1.76 -22.29
CA GLY A 47 36.91 1.66 -20.90
C GLY A 47 36.33 0.43 -20.19
N ASN A 48 35.50 0.66 -19.18
CA ASN A 48 34.81 -0.39 -18.41
C ASN A 48 33.37 -0.66 -18.92
N GLN A 49 32.96 0.00 -20.01
CA GLN A 49 31.60 -0.10 -20.54
C GLN A 49 31.57 -0.93 -21.83
N TYR A 50 30.72 -1.95 -21.85
CA TYR A 50 30.35 -2.73 -23.01
C TYR A 50 29.09 -2.12 -23.63
N ASN A 51 29.25 -1.39 -24.73
CA ASN A 51 28.13 -0.88 -25.52
C ASN A 51 27.65 -1.99 -26.47
N ILE A 52 26.40 -2.40 -26.27
CA ILE A 52 25.71 -3.45 -27.02
C ILE A 52 24.78 -2.76 -28.02
N ASP A 53 25.05 -2.95 -29.31
CA ASP A 53 24.36 -2.35 -30.44
C ASP A 53 24.11 -3.41 -31.54
N GLY A 54 23.61 -2.99 -32.70
CA GLY A 54 23.20 -3.87 -33.78
C GLY A 54 21.95 -4.63 -33.39
N GLY A 55 21.95 -5.94 -33.54
CA GLY A 55 20.78 -6.77 -33.24
C GLY A 55 19.87 -6.98 -34.46
N SER A 56 18.88 -7.85 -34.28
CA SER A 56 17.87 -8.16 -35.30
C SER A 56 16.51 -7.68 -34.83
N LEU A 57 15.70 -7.12 -35.74
CA LEU A 57 14.36 -6.61 -35.42
C LEU A 57 13.28 -7.63 -35.80
N SER A 58 12.16 -7.59 -35.08
CA SER A 58 10.90 -8.21 -35.51
C SER A 58 10.36 -7.54 -36.78
N GLY A 59 9.42 -8.21 -37.45
CA GLY A 59 8.83 -7.71 -38.70
C GLY A 59 8.08 -6.38 -38.56
N ASP A 60 7.57 -6.09 -37.37
CA ASP A 60 6.92 -4.82 -36.99
C ASP A 60 7.89 -3.79 -36.38
N GLY A 61 9.14 -4.19 -36.09
CA GLY A 61 10.17 -3.35 -35.51
C GLY A 61 10.03 -3.06 -34.01
N ALA A 62 9.09 -3.69 -33.30
CA ALA A 62 8.86 -3.45 -31.87
C ALA A 62 9.83 -4.22 -30.95
N ASN A 63 10.35 -5.38 -31.40
CA ASN A 63 11.24 -6.23 -30.63
C ASN A 63 12.67 -6.20 -31.21
N LEU A 64 13.67 -5.99 -30.35
CA LEU A 64 15.10 -6.01 -30.68
C LEU A 64 15.80 -7.20 -30.02
N PHE A 65 16.44 -8.05 -30.83
CA PHE A 65 17.07 -9.28 -30.39
C PHE A 65 18.60 -9.20 -30.40
N HIS A 66 19.23 -9.68 -29.33
CA HIS A 66 20.67 -9.84 -29.18
C HIS A 66 21.07 -11.29 -28.84
N SER A 67 22.26 -11.71 -29.29
CA SER A 67 22.83 -13.06 -29.08
C SER A 67 24.28 -12.95 -28.62
N PHE A 68 24.62 -13.65 -27.54
CA PHE A 68 25.94 -13.62 -26.91
C PHE A 68 26.49 -15.03 -26.75
N GLU A 69 27.80 -15.21 -26.95
CA GLU A 69 28.50 -16.43 -26.57
C GLU A 69 28.72 -16.44 -25.05
N GLN A 70 29.13 -15.31 -24.49
CA GLN A 70 29.30 -15.11 -23.05
C GLN A 70 28.72 -13.76 -22.64
N PHE A 71 28.09 -13.71 -21.47
CA PHE A 71 27.59 -12.48 -20.88
C PHE A 71 27.90 -12.46 -19.38
N GLY A 72 28.88 -11.65 -18.98
CA GLY A 72 29.27 -11.46 -17.58
C GLY A 72 29.88 -10.08 -17.38
N LEU A 73 29.91 -9.63 -16.12
CA LEU A 73 30.43 -8.33 -15.70
C LEU A 73 31.22 -8.47 -14.39
N SER A 74 32.39 -7.83 -14.34
CA SER A 74 33.16 -7.62 -13.11
C SER A 74 32.69 -6.36 -12.37
N SER A 75 33.13 -6.22 -11.12
CA SER A 75 32.90 -4.99 -10.32
C SER A 75 33.32 -3.73 -11.08
N GLY A 76 32.39 -2.77 -11.21
CA GLY A 76 32.61 -1.50 -11.90
C GLY A 76 32.58 -1.56 -13.43
N GLU A 77 32.23 -2.70 -14.03
CA GLU A 77 31.91 -2.80 -15.46
C GLU A 77 30.43 -2.52 -15.73
N ILE A 78 30.11 -2.03 -16.93
CA ILE A 78 28.76 -1.64 -17.35
C ILE A 78 28.39 -2.38 -18.65
N ALA A 79 27.25 -3.07 -18.68
CA ALA A 79 26.61 -3.51 -19.93
C ALA A 79 25.55 -2.49 -20.32
N ASN A 80 25.78 -1.75 -21.42
CA ASN A 80 24.88 -0.71 -21.89
C ASN A 80 24.21 -1.13 -23.21
N PHE A 81 22.93 -1.49 -23.16
CA PHE A 81 22.10 -1.75 -24.33
C PHE A 81 21.69 -0.43 -24.98
N LEU A 82 22.16 -0.21 -26.21
CA LEU A 82 21.81 0.96 -27.02
C LEU A 82 20.57 0.64 -27.85
N SER A 83 19.52 1.44 -27.70
CA SER A 83 18.26 1.23 -28.42
C SER A 83 17.63 2.58 -28.83
N ASN A 84 16.37 2.58 -29.26
CA ASN A 84 15.60 3.78 -29.60
C ASN A 84 14.16 3.70 -29.06
N GLN A 85 13.40 4.79 -29.17
CA GLN A 85 12.05 4.89 -28.59
C GLN A 85 10.97 4.04 -29.30
N ASN A 86 11.23 3.52 -30.50
CA ASN A 86 10.28 2.63 -31.18
C ASN A 86 10.35 1.18 -30.68
N ILE A 87 11.42 0.82 -29.95
CA ILE A 87 11.60 -0.52 -29.40
C ILE A 87 10.82 -0.62 -28.10
N GLN A 88 9.97 -1.65 -28.02
CA GLN A 88 9.20 -1.99 -26.82
C GLN A 88 9.93 -3.03 -25.97
N ASN A 89 10.56 -4.03 -26.61
CA ASN A 89 11.24 -5.12 -25.91
C ASN A 89 12.65 -5.35 -26.48
N ILE A 90 13.64 -5.48 -25.58
CA ILE A 90 15.00 -5.93 -25.88
C ILE A 90 15.16 -7.34 -25.32
N LEU A 91 15.47 -8.32 -26.16
CA LEU A 91 15.66 -9.71 -25.75
C LEU A 91 17.09 -10.17 -26.04
N GLY A 92 17.85 -10.48 -25.00
CA GLY A 92 19.20 -11.01 -25.09
C GLY A 92 19.25 -12.49 -24.72
N ARG A 93 19.86 -13.31 -25.57
CA ARG A 93 20.15 -14.73 -25.26
C ARG A 93 21.64 -15.02 -25.14
N VAL A 94 22.01 -15.93 -24.25
CA VAL A 94 23.37 -16.49 -24.14
C VAL A 94 23.36 -17.91 -24.69
N VAL A 95 24.14 -18.17 -25.74
CA VAL A 95 24.21 -19.47 -26.41
C VAL A 95 25.33 -20.38 -25.86
N GLY A 96 26.28 -19.80 -25.11
CA GLY A 96 27.38 -20.53 -24.49
C GLY A 96 26.95 -21.40 -23.32
N SER A 97 27.79 -22.36 -22.94
CA SER A 97 27.49 -23.32 -21.86
C SER A 97 27.76 -22.80 -20.44
N ASP A 98 28.29 -21.59 -20.30
CA ASP A 98 28.71 -21.03 -19.01
C ASP A 98 27.61 -20.15 -18.39
N PRO A 99 27.39 -20.23 -17.07
CA PRO A 99 26.44 -19.36 -16.37
C PRO A 99 26.91 -17.92 -16.37
N SER A 100 26.00 -16.95 -16.48
CA SER A 100 26.31 -15.52 -16.46
C SER A 100 26.69 -15.03 -15.07
N VAL A 101 27.94 -14.63 -14.85
CA VAL A 101 28.39 -14.00 -13.60
C VAL A 101 28.41 -12.48 -13.78
N ILE A 102 27.50 -11.79 -13.12
CA ILE A 102 27.23 -10.35 -13.28
C ILE A 102 27.46 -9.66 -11.95
N ASN A 103 28.55 -8.90 -11.83
CA ASN A 103 28.88 -8.13 -10.63
C ASN A 103 29.09 -6.65 -11.00
N GLY A 104 28.25 -6.09 -11.86
CA GLY A 104 28.35 -4.72 -12.37
C GLY A 104 26.98 -4.15 -12.75
N LEU A 105 26.97 -3.04 -13.49
CA LEU A 105 25.72 -2.34 -13.87
C LEU A 105 25.18 -2.86 -15.21
N ILE A 106 23.90 -3.22 -15.25
CA ILE A 106 23.15 -3.41 -16.51
C ILE A 106 22.31 -2.16 -16.76
N GLN A 107 22.42 -1.58 -17.95
CA GLN A 107 21.75 -0.35 -18.33
C GLN A 107 21.13 -0.44 -19.71
N VAL A 108 19.97 0.21 -19.89
CA VAL A 108 19.40 0.52 -21.22
C VAL A 108 19.47 2.03 -21.45
N SER A 109 19.93 2.44 -22.62
CA SER A 109 20.03 3.86 -22.99
C SER A 109 19.23 4.18 -24.25
N ASN A 110 18.70 5.40 -24.32
CA ASN A 110 17.95 5.97 -25.46
C ASN A 110 16.63 5.26 -25.81
N SER A 111 16.05 4.50 -24.87
CA SER A 111 14.80 3.77 -25.05
C SER A 111 14.06 3.65 -23.72
N SER A 112 12.77 3.33 -23.76
CA SER A 112 11.94 2.93 -22.62
C SER A 112 11.54 1.45 -22.73
N ALA A 113 12.37 0.64 -23.39
CA ALA A 113 12.09 -0.77 -23.63
C ALA A 113 12.28 -1.64 -22.39
N ASN A 114 11.47 -2.70 -22.30
CA ASN A 114 11.67 -3.82 -21.40
C ASN A 114 12.95 -4.58 -21.76
N LEU A 115 13.61 -5.19 -20.77
CA LEU A 115 14.82 -6.00 -20.98
C LEU A 115 14.63 -7.44 -20.48
N TYR A 116 14.75 -8.39 -21.41
CA TYR A 116 14.66 -9.83 -21.15
C TYR A 116 16.02 -10.49 -21.40
N LEU A 117 16.59 -11.15 -20.39
CA LEU A 117 17.85 -11.89 -20.50
C LEU A 117 17.63 -13.39 -20.29
N ILE A 118 18.15 -14.20 -21.20
CA ILE A 118 17.98 -15.65 -21.20
C ILE A 118 19.35 -16.33 -21.16
N ASN A 119 19.60 -17.14 -20.14
CA ASN A 119 20.76 -18.03 -20.07
C ASN A 119 20.39 -19.37 -19.41
N PRO A 120 20.19 -20.45 -20.19
CA PRO A 120 19.88 -21.78 -19.64
C PRO A 120 20.89 -22.33 -18.64
N ALA A 121 22.17 -21.92 -18.74
CA ALA A 121 23.24 -22.39 -17.86
C ALA A 121 23.15 -21.83 -16.43
N GLY A 122 22.43 -20.72 -16.21
CA GLY A 122 22.29 -20.06 -14.92
C GLY A 122 22.80 -18.63 -14.89
N VAL A 123 22.47 -17.90 -13.82
CA VAL A 123 22.85 -16.49 -13.62
C VAL A 123 23.22 -16.23 -12.16
N ILE A 124 24.33 -15.56 -11.92
CA ILE A 124 24.78 -15.10 -10.60
C ILE A 124 24.91 -13.58 -10.65
N PHE A 125 24.09 -12.87 -9.87
CA PHE A 125 24.30 -11.46 -9.56
C PHE A 125 25.14 -11.34 -8.30
N GLY A 126 26.35 -10.79 -8.43
CA GLY A 126 27.24 -10.53 -7.30
C GLY A 126 26.82 -9.28 -6.50
N ALA A 127 27.54 -9.01 -5.40
CA ALA A 127 27.20 -7.94 -4.46
C ALA A 127 27.20 -6.52 -5.06
N ASP A 128 27.95 -6.28 -6.13
CA ASP A 128 28.00 -4.98 -6.82
C ASP A 128 27.03 -4.90 -8.01
N ALA A 129 26.22 -5.93 -8.24
CA ALA A 129 25.26 -5.94 -9.34
C ALA A 129 24.14 -4.92 -9.10
N SER A 130 23.81 -4.14 -10.14
CA SER A 130 22.73 -3.16 -10.11
C SER A 130 22.09 -2.98 -11.49
N LEU A 131 20.90 -2.40 -11.51
CA LEU A 131 20.12 -2.14 -12.72
C LEU A 131 19.89 -0.63 -12.91
N ASN A 132 19.96 -0.20 -14.17
CA ASN A 132 19.45 1.08 -14.64
C ASN A 132 18.61 0.82 -15.90
N VAL A 133 17.44 0.23 -15.68
CA VAL A 133 16.49 -0.19 -16.72
C VAL A 133 15.22 0.66 -16.58
N PRO A 134 14.77 1.32 -17.65
CA PRO A 134 13.67 2.29 -17.60
C PRO A 134 12.26 1.67 -17.55
N ALA A 135 12.14 0.37 -17.84
CA ALA A 135 10.89 -0.40 -17.84
C ALA A 135 11.09 -1.78 -17.18
N ASP A 136 10.35 -2.82 -17.59
CA ASP A 136 10.42 -4.14 -16.96
C ASP A 136 11.77 -4.83 -17.18
N PHE A 137 12.21 -5.58 -16.16
CA PHE A 137 13.39 -6.45 -16.25
C PHE A 137 13.03 -7.90 -15.92
N MET A 138 13.35 -8.82 -16.84
CA MET A 138 13.22 -10.26 -16.62
C MET A 138 14.54 -10.96 -16.93
N VAL A 139 14.93 -11.87 -16.04
CA VAL A 139 16.03 -12.81 -16.28
C VAL A 139 15.55 -14.23 -16.06
N THR A 140 15.89 -15.11 -17.00
CA THR A 140 15.44 -16.50 -16.97
C THR A 140 16.48 -17.51 -17.43
N THR A 141 16.35 -18.74 -16.91
CA THR A 141 17.12 -19.91 -17.36
C THR A 141 16.28 -20.86 -18.24
N ALA A 142 15.18 -20.36 -18.79
CA ALA A 142 14.40 -21.05 -19.80
C ALA A 142 15.22 -21.28 -21.10
N ASP A 143 14.89 -22.34 -21.82
CA ASP A 143 15.43 -22.66 -23.14
C ASP A 143 14.75 -21.84 -24.25
N GLY A 144 13.60 -21.24 -23.98
CA GLY A 144 12.92 -20.39 -24.94
C GLY A 144 11.83 -19.52 -24.33
N VAL A 145 11.49 -18.45 -25.04
CA VAL A 145 10.43 -17.50 -24.70
C VAL A 145 9.44 -17.45 -25.86
N ALA A 146 8.16 -17.71 -25.59
CA ALA A 146 7.10 -17.59 -26.59
C ALA A 146 6.70 -16.13 -26.78
N ILE A 147 6.54 -15.73 -28.04
CA ILE A 147 6.06 -14.43 -28.49
C ILE A 147 4.99 -14.74 -29.54
N ASP A 148 3.73 -14.48 -29.21
CA ASP A 148 2.56 -15.01 -29.91
C ASP A 148 2.68 -16.52 -30.24
N ASP A 149 2.52 -16.92 -31.50
CA ASP A 149 2.62 -18.34 -31.90
C ASP A 149 4.07 -18.82 -32.13
N ALA A 150 5.08 -17.96 -31.94
CA ALA A 150 6.48 -18.23 -32.26
C ALA A 150 7.38 -18.30 -31.01
N TRP A 151 8.54 -18.97 -31.14
CA TRP A 151 9.49 -19.17 -30.05
C TRP A 151 10.81 -18.47 -30.32
N PHE A 152 11.21 -17.60 -29.39
CA PHE A 152 12.56 -17.10 -29.29
C PHE A 152 13.39 -18.10 -28.47
N ASN A 153 14.14 -18.96 -29.17
CA ASN A 153 14.93 -20.03 -28.57
C ASN A 153 16.30 -19.52 -28.10
N ALA A 154 16.74 -19.96 -26.92
CA ALA A 154 18.08 -19.70 -26.41
C ALA A 154 19.14 -20.37 -27.28
N ILE A 155 18.83 -21.50 -27.92
CA ILE A 155 19.77 -22.29 -28.74
C ILE A 155 19.14 -22.66 -30.08
N GLY A 156 19.95 -22.61 -31.12
CA GLY A 156 19.52 -22.84 -32.50
C GLY A 156 19.19 -21.55 -33.25
N ASP A 157 18.64 -21.72 -34.45
CA ASP A 157 18.25 -20.61 -35.32
C ASP A 157 16.90 -20.04 -34.90
N ASN A 158 16.76 -18.71 -34.96
CA ASN A 158 15.49 -18.01 -34.74
C ASN A 158 15.09 -17.24 -36.01
N ASP A 159 13.80 -17.28 -36.34
CA ASP A 159 13.22 -16.40 -37.36
C ASP A 159 12.74 -15.10 -36.70
N TYR A 160 13.67 -14.17 -36.51
CA TYR A 160 13.42 -12.90 -35.81
C TYR A 160 12.25 -12.09 -36.40
N ALA A 161 12.07 -12.13 -37.72
CA ALA A 161 11.00 -11.37 -38.38
C ALA A 161 9.59 -11.86 -37.99
N SER A 162 9.46 -13.12 -37.56
CA SER A 162 8.21 -13.73 -37.13
C SER A 162 7.85 -13.50 -35.66
N LEU A 163 8.81 -13.03 -34.83
CA LEU A 163 8.65 -12.82 -33.40
C LEU A 163 7.99 -11.45 -33.10
N ILE A 164 6.76 -11.29 -33.56
CA ILE A 164 5.91 -10.10 -33.39
C ILE A 164 5.03 -10.30 -32.16
N GLY A 165 4.82 -9.24 -31.35
CA GLY A 165 4.03 -9.30 -30.12
C GLY A 165 4.87 -9.28 -28.84
N ASN A 166 4.27 -9.65 -27.71
CA ASN A 166 4.90 -9.60 -26.39
C ASN A 166 5.27 -11.01 -25.88
N PRO A 167 6.36 -11.13 -25.07
CA PRO A 167 6.66 -12.35 -24.33
C PRO A 167 5.49 -12.77 -23.43
N HIS A 168 5.04 -14.02 -23.53
CA HIS A 168 3.90 -14.51 -22.75
C HIS A 168 4.04 -15.95 -22.23
N SER A 169 5.09 -16.69 -22.61
CA SER A 169 5.38 -18.02 -22.05
C SER A 169 6.87 -18.35 -22.06
N LEU A 170 7.30 -19.24 -21.16
CA LEU A 170 8.66 -19.73 -21.03
C LEU A 170 8.68 -21.25 -21.19
N LEU A 171 9.70 -21.77 -21.88
CA LEU A 171 9.93 -23.21 -22.04
C LEU A 171 11.22 -23.61 -21.32
N PHE A 172 11.14 -24.52 -20.37
CA PHE A 172 12.27 -25.06 -19.62
C PHE A 172 12.62 -26.47 -20.09
N GLY A 173 13.92 -26.77 -20.15
CA GLY A 173 14.49 -28.08 -20.46
C GLY A 173 14.56 -29.03 -19.26
N SER A 174 15.19 -30.19 -19.43
CA SER A 174 15.29 -31.23 -18.39
C SER A 174 16.06 -30.81 -17.15
N SER A 175 17.00 -29.88 -17.30
CA SER A 175 17.85 -29.40 -16.22
C SER A 175 18.07 -27.91 -16.39
N PRO A 176 17.15 -27.06 -15.90
CA PRO A 176 17.33 -25.61 -16.00
C PRO A 176 18.31 -25.08 -14.95
N GLY A 177 19.14 -24.11 -15.35
CA GLY A 177 20.14 -23.49 -14.48
C GLY A 177 19.55 -22.72 -13.29
N SER A 178 20.38 -22.44 -12.29
CA SER A 178 19.98 -21.66 -11.10
C SER A 178 20.20 -20.16 -11.28
N ILE A 179 19.40 -19.36 -10.57
CA ILE A 179 19.58 -17.91 -10.44
C ILE A 179 19.90 -17.58 -8.98
N VAL A 180 20.98 -16.82 -8.76
CA VAL A 180 21.39 -16.35 -7.43
C VAL A 180 21.55 -14.84 -7.48
N ASN A 181 20.86 -14.12 -6.59
CA ASN A 181 21.02 -12.68 -6.42
C ASN A 181 21.65 -12.33 -5.07
N ALA A 182 22.81 -11.69 -5.11
CA ALA A 182 23.45 -11.04 -3.96
C ALA A 182 23.57 -9.51 -4.13
N GLY A 183 23.13 -8.96 -5.26
CA GLY A 183 23.21 -7.52 -5.57
C GLY A 183 21.95 -6.74 -5.20
N ASN A 184 21.90 -5.48 -5.62
CA ASN A 184 20.75 -4.60 -5.45
C ASN A 184 20.07 -4.37 -6.80
N LEU A 185 19.07 -5.19 -7.12
CA LEU A 185 18.35 -5.13 -8.38
C LEU A 185 17.05 -4.34 -8.19
N ALA A 186 16.97 -3.17 -8.81
CA ALA A 186 15.86 -2.25 -8.67
C ALA A 186 15.39 -1.76 -10.05
N VAL A 187 14.08 -1.74 -10.27
CA VAL A 187 13.44 -1.05 -11.40
C VAL A 187 12.58 0.10 -10.88
N GLY A 188 12.28 1.09 -11.75
CA GLY A 188 11.49 2.26 -11.35
C GLY A 188 10.03 1.93 -11.00
N ASP A 189 9.38 2.85 -10.29
CA ASP A 189 7.97 2.74 -9.89
C ASP A 189 7.06 2.44 -11.10
N GLY A 190 6.10 1.54 -10.91
CA GLY A 190 5.23 1.02 -11.97
C GLY A 190 5.76 -0.24 -12.69
N ASN A 191 7.07 -0.52 -12.68
CA ASN A 191 7.68 -1.59 -13.48
C ASN A 191 7.89 -2.91 -12.72
N SER A 192 8.05 -4.00 -13.47
CA SER A 192 8.16 -5.37 -12.97
C SER A 192 9.60 -5.89 -12.97
N LEU A 193 9.95 -6.66 -11.94
CA LEU A 193 11.25 -7.32 -11.78
C LEU A 193 11.04 -8.83 -11.60
N SER A 194 11.51 -9.64 -12.55
CA SER A 194 11.26 -11.10 -12.57
C SER A 194 12.55 -11.93 -12.64
N LEU A 195 12.73 -12.84 -11.67
CA LEU A 195 13.78 -13.86 -11.65
C LEU A 195 13.14 -15.26 -11.78
N ILE A 196 13.30 -15.92 -12.92
CA ILE A 196 12.62 -17.20 -13.21
C ILE A 196 13.62 -18.27 -13.67
N GLY A 197 13.94 -19.25 -12.83
CA GLY A 197 14.94 -20.26 -13.16
C GLY A 197 14.67 -21.63 -12.55
N GLY A 198 15.62 -22.57 -12.67
CA GLY A 198 15.50 -23.92 -12.09
C GLY A 198 15.53 -23.95 -10.57
N THR A 199 16.20 -22.98 -9.96
CA THR A 199 16.25 -22.69 -8.52
C THR A 199 16.54 -21.20 -8.40
N VAL A 200 15.88 -20.50 -7.48
CA VAL A 200 16.08 -19.05 -7.31
C VAL A 200 16.42 -18.73 -5.86
N VAL A 201 17.55 -18.08 -5.65
CA VAL A 201 18.03 -17.69 -4.32
C VAL A 201 18.28 -16.18 -4.29
N ASN A 202 17.67 -15.47 -3.33
CA ASN A 202 17.91 -14.06 -3.08
C ASN A 202 18.54 -13.83 -1.70
N THR A 203 19.77 -13.33 -1.68
CA THR A 203 20.46 -12.83 -0.49
C THR A 203 20.70 -11.32 -0.54
N GLY A 204 20.42 -10.67 -1.67
CA GLY A 204 20.52 -9.23 -1.88
C GLY A 204 19.17 -8.51 -1.76
N THR A 205 18.99 -7.43 -2.52
CA THR A 205 17.74 -6.67 -2.56
C THR A 205 17.09 -6.77 -3.94
N LEU A 206 15.77 -6.99 -3.96
CA LEU A 206 14.91 -6.88 -5.13
C LEU A 206 13.86 -5.80 -4.87
N SER A 207 13.72 -4.82 -5.78
CA SER A 207 12.67 -3.81 -5.70
C SER A 207 12.04 -3.46 -7.05
N GLY A 208 10.72 -3.31 -7.06
CA GLY A 208 9.93 -2.88 -8.22
C GLY A 208 8.46 -2.74 -7.83
N ASN A 209 7.57 -2.45 -8.77
CA ASN A 209 6.12 -2.44 -8.54
C ASN A 209 5.58 -3.87 -8.38
N HIS A 210 5.98 -4.77 -9.28
CA HIS A 210 5.69 -6.20 -9.21
C HIS A 210 7.01 -6.96 -9.16
N VAL A 211 7.22 -7.80 -8.14
CA VAL A 211 8.43 -8.61 -8.01
C VAL A 211 8.08 -10.09 -8.03
N THR A 212 8.68 -10.82 -8.98
CA THR A 212 8.41 -12.25 -9.18
C THR A 212 9.68 -13.07 -9.00
N MET A 213 9.63 -14.08 -8.15
CA MET A 213 10.66 -15.12 -8.03
C MET A 213 10.04 -16.48 -8.28
N ALA A 214 10.52 -17.20 -9.30
CA ALA A 214 9.93 -18.48 -9.69
C ALA A 214 10.97 -19.59 -9.93
N ALA A 215 10.81 -20.73 -9.25
CA ALA A 215 11.68 -21.90 -9.35
C ALA A 215 10.97 -23.08 -10.07
N ILE A 216 11.43 -23.41 -11.27
CA ILE A 216 10.82 -24.33 -12.22
C ILE A 216 11.80 -25.49 -12.53
N PRO A 217 11.66 -26.67 -11.91
CA PRO A 217 12.54 -27.80 -12.16
C PRO A 217 12.05 -28.64 -13.35
N GLY A 218 13.00 -29.10 -14.17
CA GLY A 218 12.73 -30.03 -15.26
C GLY A 218 11.92 -29.43 -16.41
N GLN A 219 11.51 -30.30 -17.34
CA GLN A 219 10.84 -29.90 -18.58
C GLN A 219 9.43 -29.39 -18.30
N ARG A 220 9.22 -28.09 -18.42
CA ARG A 220 7.95 -27.41 -18.12
C ARG A 220 7.77 -26.21 -19.03
N ARG A 221 6.52 -25.92 -19.39
CA ARG A 221 6.13 -24.64 -19.97
C ARG A 221 5.43 -23.82 -18.91
N VAL A 222 5.84 -22.57 -18.74
CA VAL A 222 5.26 -21.62 -17.78
C VAL A 222 4.57 -20.52 -18.56
N ARG A 223 3.32 -20.20 -18.25
CA ARG A 223 2.65 -19.02 -18.82
C ARG A 223 2.96 -17.78 -17.96
N ILE A 224 3.28 -16.66 -18.61
CA ILE A 224 3.65 -15.38 -17.96
C ILE A 224 2.78 -14.21 -18.47
N ASP A 225 1.65 -14.51 -19.12
CA ASP A 225 0.74 -13.54 -19.75
C ASP A 225 -0.03 -12.67 -18.75
N HIS A 226 0.08 -12.95 -17.45
CA HIS A 226 -0.50 -12.15 -16.39
C HIS A 226 0.61 -11.54 -15.53
N PRO A 227 0.73 -10.21 -15.47
CA PRO A 227 1.74 -9.55 -14.65
C PRO A 227 1.57 -9.79 -13.13
N GLN A 228 0.45 -10.38 -12.70
CA GLN A 228 0.08 -10.51 -11.29
C GLN A 228 0.02 -11.95 -10.75
N LEU A 229 -0.09 -12.97 -11.61
CA LEU A 229 -0.29 -14.37 -11.20
C LEU A 229 0.30 -15.39 -12.19
N LEU A 230 1.40 -16.06 -11.80
CA LEU A 230 1.84 -17.35 -12.33
C LEU A 230 0.95 -18.50 -11.82
N LEU A 231 0.21 -19.18 -12.70
CA LEU A 231 -0.78 -20.19 -12.30
C LEU A 231 -0.67 -21.53 -13.04
N SER A 232 -0.07 -21.53 -14.23
CA SER A 232 -0.07 -22.72 -15.08
C SER A 232 1.34 -23.19 -15.40
N LEU A 233 1.54 -24.49 -15.16
CA LEU A 233 2.64 -25.24 -15.73
C LEU A 233 2.10 -26.36 -16.60
N GLU A 234 2.43 -26.30 -17.87
CA GLU A 234 2.10 -27.34 -18.82
C GLU A 234 3.29 -28.28 -19.00
N MET A 235 3.02 -29.58 -19.08
CA MET A 235 3.98 -30.53 -19.61
C MET A 235 3.83 -30.62 -21.13
N PRO A 236 4.85 -30.25 -21.93
CA PRO A 236 4.79 -30.48 -23.36
C PRO A 236 4.82 -31.99 -23.68
N ALA A 237 4.05 -32.41 -24.67
CA ALA A 237 4.25 -33.70 -25.33
C ALA A 237 5.53 -33.61 -26.18
N ALA A 238 6.65 -34.16 -25.69
CA ALA A 238 7.96 -34.28 -26.33
C ALA A 238 8.10 -33.62 -27.72
N GLU A 239 8.24 -32.30 -27.75
CA GLU A 239 8.85 -31.60 -28.88
C GLU A 239 10.34 -31.98 -28.87
N ASN A 240 10.91 -32.36 -30.02
CA ASN A 240 12.32 -32.74 -30.12
C ASN A 240 13.22 -31.52 -29.91
N THR A 241 13.40 -31.09 -28.66
CA THR A 241 14.41 -30.10 -28.31
C THR A 241 15.79 -30.75 -28.36
N THR A 242 16.74 -30.06 -28.99
CA THR A 242 18.15 -30.42 -28.93
C THR A 242 18.61 -30.35 -27.47
N GLU A 243 18.91 -31.49 -26.86
CA GLU A 243 19.25 -31.60 -25.45
C GLU A 243 20.59 -30.91 -25.14
N LEU A 244 20.56 -30.02 -24.15
CA LEU A 244 21.69 -29.24 -23.65
C LEU A 244 22.69 -30.08 -22.84
N ALA A 245 23.91 -29.59 -22.68
CA ALA A 245 24.80 -30.11 -21.63
C ALA A 245 24.19 -29.77 -20.26
N GLU A 246 24.17 -30.74 -19.35
CA GLU A 246 23.68 -30.56 -17.98
C GLU A 246 24.36 -29.36 -17.31
N PRO A 247 23.61 -28.32 -16.87
CA PRO A 247 24.22 -27.19 -16.19
C PRO A 247 24.85 -27.62 -14.87
N SER A 248 25.87 -26.87 -14.45
CA SER A 248 26.54 -27.06 -13.16
C SER A 248 25.53 -26.99 -12.02
N SER A 249 25.65 -27.90 -11.04
CA SER A 249 24.78 -27.87 -9.86
C SER A 249 24.93 -26.52 -9.12
N LEU A 250 23.90 -26.06 -8.39
CA LEU A 250 24.00 -24.83 -7.58
C LEU A 250 25.24 -24.84 -6.66
N SER A 251 25.61 -26.03 -6.17
CA SER A 251 26.82 -26.22 -5.36
C SER A 251 28.09 -25.99 -6.17
N ASP A 252 28.17 -26.51 -7.39
CA ASP A 252 29.30 -26.29 -8.30
C ASP A 252 29.36 -24.83 -8.79
N LEU A 253 28.22 -24.19 -9.00
CA LEU A 253 28.07 -22.80 -9.41
C LEU A 253 28.60 -21.83 -8.34
N LEU A 254 28.33 -22.13 -7.06
CA LEU A 254 28.77 -21.31 -5.93
C LEU A 254 30.19 -21.65 -5.46
N THR A 255 30.69 -22.87 -5.71
CA THR A 255 31.98 -23.35 -5.16
C THR A 255 33.05 -23.66 -6.21
N GLY A 256 32.74 -23.60 -7.50
CA GLY A 256 33.66 -23.96 -8.58
C GLY A 256 33.91 -25.47 -8.74
N GLY A 257 33.03 -26.32 -8.21
CA GLY A 257 33.07 -27.78 -8.44
C GLY A 257 33.68 -28.65 -7.34
N ASP A 258 34.08 -28.07 -6.20
CA ASP A 258 34.78 -28.81 -5.12
C ASP A 258 33.84 -29.34 -4.01
N VAL A 259 32.56 -28.93 -3.99
CA VAL A 259 31.59 -29.32 -2.95
C VAL A 259 30.29 -29.82 -3.60
N THR A 260 29.98 -31.11 -3.43
CA THR A 260 28.87 -31.80 -4.12
C THR A 260 27.50 -31.65 -3.46
N VAL A 261 27.41 -31.02 -2.28
CA VAL A 261 26.15 -30.75 -1.58
C VAL A 261 26.24 -29.40 -0.85
N ALA A 262 25.60 -28.38 -1.39
CA ALA A 262 25.37 -27.09 -0.74
C ALA A 262 24.02 -27.10 -0.02
N THR A 263 24.03 -26.83 1.28
CA THR A 263 22.84 -26.93 2.13
C THR A 263 22.45 -25.60 2.75
N GLY A 264 22.36 -24.50 1.99
CA GLY A 264 21.93 -23.16 2.46
C GLY A 264 22.99 -22.07 2.19
N VAL A 265 22.69 -20.79 2.45
CA VAL A 265 23.53 -19.64 2.05
C VAL A 265 23.67 -18.64 3.21
N ASP A 266 24.89 -18.18 3.52
CA ASP A 266 25.24 -17.16 4.53
C ASP A 266 26.21 -16.14 3.90
N VAL A 267 26.26 -14.89 4.35
CA VAL A 267 27.13 -13.85 3.78
C VAL A 267 28.00 -13.28 4.89
N ASP A 268 29.32 -13.42 4.79
CA ASP A 268 30.21 -12.86 5.81
C ASP A 268 30.37 -11.34 5.71
N ASP A 269 31.00 -10.74 6.73
CA ASP A 269 31.32 -9.31 6.82
C ASP A 269 32.13 -8.75 5.62
N ALA A 270 32.60 -9.61 4.70
CA ALA A 270 33.31 -9.26 3.49
C ALA A 270 32.48 -9.48 2.20
N GLY A 271 31.17 -9.75 2.31
CA GLY A 271 30.26 -9.98 1.18
C GLY A 271 30.44 -11.34 0.52
N ARG A 272 31.10 -12.31 1.18
CA ARG A 272 31.37 -13.64 0.61
C ARG A 272 30.30 -14.63 1.03
N ILE A 273 29.82 -15.41 0.06
CA ILE A 273 28.78 -16.40 0.22
C ILE A 273 29.33 -17.71 0.84
N TRP A 274 28.73 -18.17 1.92
CA TRP A 274 28.99 -19.39 2.70
C TRP A 274 27.77 -20.32 2.71
N LEU A 275 27.93 -21.58 3.15
CA LEU A 275 26.86 -22.58 3.17
C LEU A 275 26.37 -22.92 4.59
N LEU A 276 25.07 -22.84 4.90
CA LEU A 276 24.50 -23.17 6.23
C LEU A 276 23.19 -24.01 6.23
N ASN A 277 23.24 -25.20 6.86
CA ASN A 277 22.18 -25.99 7.56
C ASN A 277 20.77 -26.29 7.00
N THR A 278 20.35 -25.85 5.82
CA THR A 278 19.09 -26.29 5.15
C THR A 278 19.32 -26.66 3.67
N SER A 279 19.09 -27.92 3.28
CA SER A 279 19.25 -28.37 1.89
C SER A 279 18.42 -27.52 0.90
N VAL A 280 19.07 -26.89 -0.08
CA VAL A 280 18.41 -26.24 -1.22
C VAL A 280 18.33 -27.28 -2.35
N ASN A 281 17.12 -27.53 -2.83
CA ASN A 281 16.86 -28.51 -3.89
C ASN A 281 16.42 -27.81 -5.19
N PRO A 282 16.58 -28.46 -6.35
CA PRO A 282 15.95 -28.00 -7.59
C PRO A 282 14.46 -27.73 -7.39
N GLY A 283 13.99 -26.57 -7.86
CA GLY A 283 12.61 -26.11 -7.67
C GLY A 283 12.36 -25.31 -6.39
N ASP A 284 13.40 -24.98 -5.62
CA ASP A 284 13.29 -24.12 -4.42
C ASP A 284 13.38 -22.63 -4.76
N VAL A 285 12.57 -21.83 -4.06
CA VAL A 285 12.78 -20.38 -3.90
C VAL A 285 13.26 -20.13 -2.48
N VAL A 286 14.42 -19.47 -2.33
CA VAL A 286 15.02 -19.17 -1.02
C VAL A 286 15.27 -17.67 -0.88
N ILE A 287 14.81 -17.10 0.23
CA ILE A 287 14.93 -15.67 0.54
C ILE A 287 15.64 -15.51 1.88
N ALA A 288 16.79 -14.85 1.82
CA ALA A 288 17.53 -14.36 2.98
C ALA A 288 17.72 -12.83 2.93
N GLY A 289 17.59 -12.22 1.75
CA GLY A 289 17.64 -10.77 1.56
C GLY A 289 16.27 -10.12 1.48
N THR A 290 16.22 -8.84 1.08
CA THR A 290 14.97 -8.07 0.98
C THR A 290 14.32 -8.23 -0.39
N VAL A 291 13.00 -8.40 -0.41
CA VAL A 291 12.15 -8.40 -1.61
C VAL A 291 11.02 -7.41 -1.36
N SER A 292 10.91 -6.40 -2.22
CA SER A 292 9.96 -5.31 -2.00
C SER A 292 9.23 -4.89 -3.28
N GLY A 293 7.92 -4.64 -3.16
CA GLY A 293 7.12 -4.11 -4.25
C GLY A 293 5.63 -4.14 -3.94
N ASN A 294 4.81 -3.40 -4.67
CA ASN A 294 3.35 -3.35 -4.44
C ASN A 294 2.71 -4.75 -4.48
N GLN A 295 3.22 -5.62 -5.34
CA GLN A 295 2.92 -7.05 -5.33
C GLN A 295 4.21 -7.88 -5.35
N VAL A 296 4.28 -8.89 -4.50
CA VAL A 296 5.36 -9.89 -4.51
C VAL A 296 4.76 -11.25 -4.81
N GLN A 297 5.23 -11.92 -5.86
CA GLN A 297 4.86 -13.29 -6.19
C GLN A 297 6.04 -14.24 -6.05
N LEU A 298 5.86 -15.30 -5.25
CA LEU A 298 6.85 -16.34 -5.03
C LEU A 298 6.30 -17.67 -5.50
N ALA A 299 6.93 -18.28 -6.48
CA ALA A 299 6.46 -19.51 -7.10
C ALA A 299 7.52 -20.61 -7.02
N ALA A 300 7.20 -21.76 -6.44
CA ALA A 300 8.17 -22.84 -6.26
C ALA A 300 7.54 -24.21 -6.51
N ALA A 301 8.26 -25.08 -7.21
CA ALA A 301 7.84 -26.46 -7.36
C ALA A 301 8.11 -27.29 -6.11
N ASN A 302 9.22 -27.08 -5.41
CA ASN A 302 9.55 -27.88 -4.23
C ASN A 302 9.28 -27.18 -2.90
N GLN A 303 9.76 -25.96 -2.64
CA GLN A 303 9.34 -25.15 -1.48
C GLN A 303 9.73 -23.68 -1.62
N VAL A 304 9.01 -22.80 -0.92
CA VAL A 304 9.43 -21.41 -0.67
C VAL A 304 9.96 -21.36 0.77
N SER A 305 11.20 -20.89 0.95
CA SER A 305 11.86 -20.80 2.25
C SER A 305 12.34 -19.37 2.51
N VAL A 306 11.81 -18.76 3.58
CA VAL A 306 12.28 -17.46 4.09
C VAL A 306 13.11 -17.73 5.33
N LEU A 307 14.39 -17.35 5.31
CA LEU A 307 15.36 -17.72 6.36
C LEU A 307 15.42 -16.73 7.51
N GLU A 308 14.97 -15.48 7.28
CA GLU A 308 14.84 -14.45 8.30
C GLU A 308 13.35 -14.17 8.59
N ASP A 309 13.07 -13.13 9.37
CA ASP A 309 11.72 -12.69 9.67
C ASP A 309 10.99 -12.24 8.38
N PRO A 310 9.91 -12.93 7.95
CA PRO A 310 9.20 -12.60 6.71
C PRO A 310 8.65 -11.18 6.70
N THR A 311 8.23 -10.64 7.84
CA THR A 311 7.66 -9.29 7.93
C THR A 311 8.71 -8.18 7.74
N GLN A 312 9.99 -8.52 7.79
CA GLN A 312 11.09 -7.58 7.54
C GLN A 312 11.72 -7.75 6.16
N THR A 313 11.74 -8.99 5.66
CA THR A 313 12.39 -9.37 4.39
C THR A 313 11.48 -9.25 3.19
N ILE A 314 10.16 -9.48 3.33
CA ILE A 314 9.19 -9.29 2.25
C ILE A 314 8.34 -8.06 2.59
N ARG A 315 8.42 -7.02 1.75
CA ARG A 315 7.75 -5.73 2.00
C ARG A 315 6.85 -5.36 0.84
N THR A 316 5.54 -5.39 1.05
CA THR A 316 4.59 -4.88 0.08
C THR A 316 4.16 -3.46 0.42
N HIS A 317 4.41 -2.50 -0.48
CA HIS A 317 4.04 -1.08 -0.30
C HIS A 317 2.89 -0.77 -1.25
N GLY A 318 1.67 -0.59 -0.77
CA GLY A 318 0.56 -0.38 -1.72
C GLY A 318 -0.80 -0.16 -1.10
N GLY A 319 -0.87 0.25 0.16
CA GLY A 319 -2.11 0.70 0.77
C GLY A 319 -3.18 -0.35 1.03
N GLN A 320 -3.15 -1.57 0.47
CA GLN A 320 -4.12 -2.63 0.81
C GLN A 320 -3.56 -4.08 0.78
N HIS A 321 -2.51 -4.44 0.05
CA HIS A 321 -2.00 -5.83 0.02
C HIS A 321 -0.75 -6.04 0.89
N SER A 322 -0.88 -6.61 2.09
CA SER A 322 0.22 -6.74 3.08
C SER A 322 1.15 -7.94 2.87
N ALA A 323 0.84 -8.87 1.96
CA ALA A 323 1.49 -10.18 1.91
C ALA A 323 1.72 -10.70 0.48
N PRO A 324 2.76 -11.55 0.29
CA PRO A 324 3.08 -12.12 -1.01
C PRO A 324 2.04 -13.15 -1.45
N ILE A 325 1.93 -13.35 -2.76
CA ILE A 325 1.21 -14.48 -3.35
C ILE A 325 2.17 -15.65 -3.50
N ILE A 326 1.78 -16.82 -2.98
CA ILE A 326 2.61 -18.02 -3.01
C ILE A 326 2.00 -19.06 -3.95
N THR A 327 2.73 -19.42 -5.00
CA THR A 327 2.33 -20.49 -5.91
C THR A 327 3.19 -21.74 -5.69
N ARG A 328 2.54 -22.86 -5.40
CA ARG A 328 3.18 -24.17 -5.21
C ARG A 328 2.84 -25.04 -6.40
N PHE A 329 3.81 -25.24 -7.29
CA PHE A 329 3.57 -25.96 -8.53
C PHE A 329 3.43 -27.47 -8.33
N SER A 330 2.50 -28.12 -9.05
CA SER A 330 2.32 -29.58 -9.06
C SER A 330 3.60 -30.32 -9.51
N GLU A 331 3.96 -31.42 -8.83
CA GLU A 331 5.11 -32.27 -9.20
C GLU A 331 4.87 -33.02 -10.52
N ASN A 332 3.62 -33.40 -10.82
CA ASN A 332 3.28 -34.29 -11.93
C ASN A 332 2.76 -33.55 -13.18
N GLY A 333 2.71 -32.22 -13.18
CA GLY A 333 2.17 -31.43 -14.30
C GLY A 333 0.69 -31.71 -14.60
N THR A 334 -0.02 -32.34 -13.66
CA THR A 334 -1.48 -32.52 -13.70
C THR A 334 -2.12 -31.37 -12.96
N ASN A 335 -2.89 -30.58 -13.70
CA ASN A 335 -3.56 -29.34 -13.33
C ASN A 335 -4.62 -29.58 -12.25
N ALA A 336 -4.24 -29.54 -10.97
CA ALA A 336 -5.15 -29.04 -9.95
C ALA A 336 -4.81 -27.56 -9.82
N ASN A 337 -5.73 -26.69 -10.22
CA ASN A 337 -5.65 -25.25 -10.08
C ASN A 337 -6.49 -24.86 -8.86
N GLU A 338 -5.91 -25.06 -7.68
CA GLU A 338 -6.58 -24.81 -6.40
C GLU A 338 -6.13 -23.44 -5.86
N LEU A 339 -7.10 -22.61 -5.47
CA LEU A 339 -6.84 -21.30 -4.88
C LEU A 339 -7.11 -21.34 -3.38
N VAL A 340 -6.14 -20.90 -2.59
CA VAL A 340 -6.25 -20.78 -1.14
C VAL A 340 -6.33 -19.30 -0.78
N PHE A 341 -7.45 -18.88 -0.21
CA PHE A 341 -7.63 -17.56 0.36
C PHE A 341 -7.42 -17.66 1.87
N LEU A 342 -6.30 -17.11 2.33
CA LEU A 342 -5.88 -17.14 3.73
C LEU A 342 -6.14 -15.78 4.36
N ASP A 343 -7.04 -15.72 5.32
CA ASP A 343 -7.29 -14.50 6.08
C ASP A 343 -6.03 -14.06 6.85
N GLU A 344 -5.66 -12.79 6.76
CA GLU A 344 -4.49 -12.21 7.42
C GLU A 344 -4.54 -12.37 8.95
N ILE A 345 -5.74 -12.31 9.55
CA ILE A 345 -5.92 -12.45 11.00
C ILE A 345 -5.88 -13.90 11.49
N ALA A 346 -5.84 -14.89 10.58
CA ALA A 346 -5.72 -16.28 10.98
C ALA A 346 -4.44 -16.47 11.84
N PRO A 347 -4.53 -17.03 13.06
CA PRO A 347 -3.37 -17.24 13.91
C PRO A 347 -2.32 -18.08 13.20
N ASP A 348 -1.02 -17.83 13.41
CA ASP A 348 0.08 -18.54 12.73
C ASP A 348 -0.04 -18.58 11.18
N SER A 349 -0.66 -17.57 10.53
CA SER A 349 -0.91 -17.54 9.08
C SER A 349 0.33 -17.83 8.21
N THR A 350 1.52 -17.35 8.59
CA THR A 350 2.79 -17.63 7.91
C THR A 350 3.09 -19.13 7.75
N GLN A 351 2.74 -19.94 8.75
CA GLN A 351 2.89 -21.41 8.71
C GLN A 351 2.07 -22.02 7.58
N LEU A 352 0.85 -21.50 7.34
CA LEU A 352 -0.06 -21.97 6.30
C LEU A 352 0.32 -21.41 4.93
N LEU A 353 0.70 -20.13 4.88
CA LEU A 353 1.10 -19.43 3.65
C LEU A 353 2.23 -20.15 2.90
N TYR A 354 3.27 -20.60 3.61
CA TYR A 354 4.38 -21.37 3.02
C TYR A 354 4.18 -22.89 3.10
N GLY A 355 3.11 -23.35 3.74
CA GLY A 355 2.82 -24.74 4.03
C GLY A 355 1.82 -25.41 3.09
N ALA A 356 1.39 -24.73 2.04
CA ALA A 356 0.45 -25.25 1.05
C ALA A 356 1.08 -26.36 0.18
N LYS A 357 0.26 -27.33 -0.22
CA LYS A 357 0.64 -28.46 -1.07
C LYS A 357 0.98 -28.00 -2.48
N ALA A 358 1.74 -28.82 -3.20
CA ALA A 358 1.90 -28.68 -4.64
C ALA A 358 0.53 -28.73 -5.36
N GLY A 359 0.31 -27.82 -6.33
CA GLY A 359 -0.97 -27.62 -7.01
C GLY A 359 -1.80 -26.43 -6.48
N THR A 360 -1.27 -25.62 -5.56
CA THR A 360 -2.04 -24.55 -4.90
C THR A 360 -1.45 -23.17 -5.17
N THR A 361 -2.30 -22.15 -5.26
CA THR A 361 -1.90 -20.75 -5.17
C THR A 361 -2.55 -20.11 -3.96
N THR A 362 -1.75 -19.68 -3.00
CA THR A 362 -2.20 -19.05 -1.76
C THR A 362 -2.12 -17.53 -1.88
N VAL A 363 -3.27 -16.88 -1.67
CA VAL A 363 -3.48 -15.44 -1.64
C VAL A 363 -3.90 -15.07 -0.23
N VAL A 364 -3.19 -14.14 0.39
CA VAL A 364 -3.61 -13.58 1.67
C VAL A 364 -4.71 -12.55 1.43
N VAL A 365 -5.75 -12.58 2.27
CA VAL A 365 -6.83 -11.59 2.28
C VAL A 365 -6.61 -10.64 3.45
N PRO A 366 -6.27 -9.37 3.18
CA PRO A 366 -6.04 -8.36 4.21
C PRO A 366 -7.30 -7.98 4.96
N THR A 367 -7.19 -7.59 6.23
CA THR A 367 -8.35 -7.18 7.03
C THR A 367 -9.01 -5.89 6.54
N SER A 368 -8.27 -5.05 5.84
CA SER A 368 -8.79 -3.79 5.29
C SER A 368 -9.64 -3.99 4.04
N GLU A 369 -9.61 -5.18 3.44
CA GLU A 369 -10.31 -5.50 2.19
C GLU A 369 -11.56 -6.35 2.44
N ASN A 370 -12.56 -6.16 1.58
CA ASN A 370 -13.67 -7.10 1.51
C ASN A 370 -13.21 -8.40 0.86
N GLY A 371 -13.17 -9.48 1.65
CA GLY A 371 -12.67 -10.76 1.18
C GLY A 371 -13.46 -11.38 0.04
N ILE A 372 -14.78 -11.12 -0.06
CA ILE A 372 -15.59 -11.60 -1.18
C ILE A 372 -15.20 -10.87 -2.47
N ASP A 373 -15.00 -9.56 -2.41
CA ASP A 373 -14.58 -8.78 -3.57
C ASP A 373 -13.17 -9.17 -4.00
N ARG A 374 -12.26 -9.39 -3.04
CA ARG A 374 -10.89 -9.87 -3.31
C ARG A 374 -10.87 -11.24 -3.96
N VAL A 375 -11.67 -12.19 -3.47
CA VAL A 375 -11.81 -13.50 -4.13
C VAL A 375 -12.36 -13.31 -5.54
N THR A 376 -13.39 -12.48 -5.73
CA THR A 376 -13.99 -12.22 -7.04
C THR A 376 -12.97 -11.67 -8.03
N GLU A 377 -12.15 -10.72 -7.60
CA GLU A 377 -11.07 -10.14 -8.39
C GLU A 377 -10.09 -11.23 -8.85
N ILE A 378 -9.54 -12.02 -7.92
CA ILE A 378 -8.59 -13.09 -8.24
C ILE A 378 -9.23 -14.13 -9.17
N LEU A 379 -10.46 -14.58 -8.89
CA LEU A 379 -11.18 -15.52 -9.77
C LEU A 379 -11.41 -14.95 -11.16
N SER A 380 -11.67 -13.65 -11.30
CA SER A 380 -11.87 -13.02 -12.61
C SER A 380 -10.59 -12.99 -13.45
N GLN A 381 -9.44 -12.87 -12.80
CA GLN A 381 -8.13 -12.94 -13.43
C GLN A 381 -7.80 -14.37 -13.86
N VAL A 382 -8.05 -15.35 -12.99
CA VAL A 382 -7.70 -16.77 -13.25
C VAL A 382 -8.71 -17.46 -14.17
N GLY A 383 -10.00 -17.38 -13.85
CA GLY A 383 -11.08 -18.13 -14.50
C GLY A 383 -11.35 -17.75 -15.95
N ALA A 384 -10.78 -16.63 -16.42
CA ALA A 384 -10.82 -16.24 -17.83
C ALA A 384 -9.91 -17.11 -18.72
N THR A 385 -8.89 -17.75 -18.14
CA THR A 385 -7.82 -18.41 -18.90
C THR A 385 -7.60 -19.86 -18.51
N ASP A 386 -7.87 -20.24 -17.27
CA ASP A 386 -7.77 -21.62 -16.78
C ASP A 386 -9.03 -22.03 -16.01
N VAL A 387 -9.29 -23.33 -15.95
CA VAL A 387 -10.34 -23.89 -15.10
C VAL A 387 -9.83 -23.97 -13.66
N ILE A 388 -10.62 -23.52 -12.70
CA ILE A 388 -10.30 -23.58 -11.27
C ILE A 388 -10.99 -24.80 -10.68
N ASP A 389 -10.21 -25.67 -10.02
CA ASP A 389 -10.67 -26.97 -9.53
C ASP A 389 -11.15 -26.91 -8.07
N ALA A 390 -10.61 -25.99 -7.27
CA ALA A 390 -11.11 -25.78 -5.92
C ALA A 390 -10.80 -24.38 -5.38
N ILE A 391 -11.63 -23.95 -4.44
CA ILE A 391 -11.39 -22.80 -3.58
C ILE A 391 -11.28 -23.29 -2.14
N HIS A 392 -10.21 -22.90 -1.46
CA HIS A 392 -10.02 -23.09 -0.04
C HIS A 392 -10.09 -21.74 0.65
N ILE A 393 -10.98 -21.58 1.63
CA ILE A 393 -11.06 -20.38 2.46
C ILE A 393 -10.57 -20.77 3.85
N VAL A 394 -9.50 -20.13 4.30
CA VAL A 394 -8.97 -20.31 5.67
C VAL A 394 -9.17 -19.02 6.42
N SER A 395 -10.05 -19.05 7.41
CA SER A 395 -10.42 -17.86 8.14
C SER A 395 -10.98 -18.17 9.52
N GLU A 396 -11.17 -17.15 10.33
CA GLU A 396 -11.79 -17.33 11.64
C GLU A 396 -13.33 -17.37 11.54
N GLY A 397 -13.97 -18.19 12.37
CA GLY A 397 -15.43 -18.29 12.38
C GLY A 397 -16.04 -18.76 13.69
N ASN A 398 -17.36 -18.89 13.67
CA ASN A 398 -18.17 -19.38 14.78
C ASN A 398 -19.45 -20.07 14.26
N GLU A 399 -20.35 -20.47 15.16
CA GLU A 399 -21.59 -21.19 14.81
C GLU A 399 -22.42 -20.39 13.79
N GLY A 400 -22.47 -20.87 12.54
CA GLY A 400 -23.24 -20.26 11.46
C GLY A 400 -22.58 -19.11 10.71
N GLU A 401 -21.29 -18.84 10.93
CA GLU A 401 -20.61 -17.68 10.37
C GLU A 401 -19.11 -17.90 10.13
N PHE A 402 -18.53 -17.05 9.28
CA PHE A 402 -17.08 -16.88 9.15
C PHE A 402 -16.74 -15.47 8.65
N TRP A 403 -15.49 -15.07 8.88
CA TRP A 403 -14.91 -13.83 8.37
C TRP A 403 -14.04 -14.10 7.14
N LEU A 404 -13.87 -13.11 6.27
CA LEU A 404 -12.81 -13.12 5.25
C LEU A 404 -12.40 -11.67 4.97
N GLY A 405 -11.24 -11.26 5.47
CA GLY A 405 -10.89 -9.83 5.52
C GLY A 405 -11.90 -9.07 6.39
N ASN A 406 -12.48 -7.98 5.89
CA ASN A 406 -13.61 -7.29 6.54
C ASN A 406 -15.01 -7.78 6.14
N ALA A 407 -15.11 -8.83 5.33
CA ALA A 407 -16.41 -9.42 5.02
C ALA A 407 -16.88 -10.30 6.18
N TYR A 408 -18.09 -10.03 6.67
CA TYR A 408 -18.80 -10.89 7.61
C TYR A 408 -19.84 -11.74 6.88
N ILE A 409 -19.66 -13.06 6.89
CA ILE A 409 -20.49 -14.00 6.15
C ILE A 409 -21.30 -14.86 7.11
N SER A 410 -22.62 -14.78 7.01
CA SER A 410 -23.62 -15.63 7.69
C SER A 410 -24.78 -15.93 6.75
N ASP A 411 -25.70 -16.81 7.16
CA ASP A 411 -26.92 -17.11 6.39
C ASP A 411 -27.85 -15.89 6.22
N GLU A 412 -27.70 -14.87 7.07
CA GLU A 412 -28.45 -13.61 7.00
C GLU A 412 -27.78 -12.58 6.08
N THR A 413 -26.45 -12.55 6.02
CA THR A 413 -25.71 -11.54 5.23
C THR A 413 -25.41 -11.98 3.81
N LEU A 414 -25.42 -13.28 3.51
CA LEU A 414 -24.99 -13.83 2.22
C LEU A 414 -25.70 -13.23 0.99
N GLU A 415 -26.95 -12.80 1.15
CA GLU A 415 -27.74 -12.18 0.09
C GLU A 415 -27.07 -10.93 -0.51
N GLN A 416 -26.31 -10.19 0.30
CA GLN A 416 -25.57 -9.00 -0.16
C GLN A 416 -24.46 -9.34 -1.16
N TYR A 417 -23.97 -10.59 -1.12
CA TYR A 417 -22.89 -11.11 -1.96
C TYR A 417 -23.39 -12.00 -3.11
N ARG A 418 -24.70 -12.06 -3.34
CA ARG A 418 -25.30 -12.94 -4.37
C ARG A 418 -24.65 -12.78 -5.73
N SER A 419 -24.43 -11.54 -6.19
CA SER A 419 -23.88 -11.28 -7.53
C SER A 419 -22.47 -11.83 -7.66
N GLN A 420 -21.61 -11.58 -6.66
CA GLN A 420 -20.25 -12.08 -6.61
C GLN A 420 -20.24 -13.62 -6.57
N LEU A 421 -21.03 -14.26 -5.70
CA LEU A 421 -21.06 -15.72 -5.59
C LEU A 421 -21.58 -16.41 -6.86
N GLN A 422 -22.56 -15.83 -7.54
CA GLN A 422 -22.99 -16.31 -8.86
C GLN A 422 -21.92 -16.14 -9.93
N GLN A 423 -21.16 -15.03 -9.86
CA GLN A 423 -20.01 -14.81 -10.73
C GLN A 423 -18.92 -15.85 -10.45
N TRP A 424 -18.65 -16.22 -9.19
CA TRP A 424 -17.70 -17.28 -8.85
C TRP A 424 -18.09 -18.59 -9.56
N GLY A 425 -19.36 -18.99 -9.46
CA GLY A 425 -19.88 -20.18 -10.14
C GLY A 425 -19.70 -20.18 -11.66
N GLY A 426 -19.69 -19.01 -12.29
CA GLY A 426 -19.39 -18.86 -13.72
C GLY A 426 -17.90 -18.87 -14.08
N LEU A 427 -17.02 -18.68 -13.10
CA LEU A 427 -15.55 -18.58 -13.28
C LEU A 427 -14.80 -19.85 -12.84
N ILE A 428 -15.41 -20.67 -11.99
CA ILE A 428 -14.82 -21.94 -11.52
C ILE A 428 -15.37 -23.14 -12.30
N GLY A 429 -14.67 -24.28 -12.21
CA GLY A 429 -15.10 -25.53 -12.84
C GLY A 429 -16.44 -26.03 -12.29
N ALA A 430 -17.25 -26.68 -13.14
CA ALA A 430 -18.56 -27.20 -12.74
C ALA A 430 -18.49 -28.36 -11.72
N GLU A 431 -17.33 -28.98 -11.56
CA GLU A 431 -17.04 -30.01 -10.55
C GLU A 431 -16.12 -29.48 -9.45
N ALA A 432 -15.92 -28.15 -9.37
CA ALA A 432 -15.05 -27.57 -8.37
C ALA A 432 -15.65 -27.69 -6.97
N ASP A 433 -14.79 -27.69 -5.93
CA ASP A 433 -15.22 -27.68 -4.54
C ASP A 433 -14.87 -26.35 -3.86
N ILE A 434 -15.71 -25.91 -2.91
CA ILE A 434 -15.40 -24.82 -1.97
C ILE A 434 -15.25 -25.40 -0.57
N LEU A 435 -14.07 -25.27 0.03
CA LEU A 435 -13.73 -25.80 1.35
C LEU A 435 -13.48 -24.64 2.32
N ILE A 436 -14.34 -24.50 3.34
CA ILE A 436 -14.28 -23.42 4.33
C ILE A 436 -13.70 -23.97 5.65
N TYR A 437 -12.45 -23.62 5.91
CA TYR A 437 -11.75 -23.89 7.15
C TYR A 437 -11.96 -22.73 8.12
N ALA A 438 -13.05 -22.79 8.87
CA ALA A 438 -13.37 -21.87 9.96
C ALA A 438 -14.08 -22.64 11.07
N CYS A 439 -13.84 -22.31 12.34
CA CYS A 439 -14.42 -23.07 13.45
C CYS A 439 -15.94 -22.96 13.43
N LEU A 440 -16.63 -24.09 13.59
CA LEU A 440 -18.09 -24.16 13.84
C LEU A 440 -18.99 -23.57 12.73
N THR A 441 -18.46 -23.12 11.60
CA THR A 441 -19.22 -22.43 10.55
C THR A 441 -20.41 -23.24 10.02
N ALA A 442 -20.29 -24.56 9.92
CA ALA A 442 -21.37 -25.46 9.49
C ALA A 442 -22.20 -26.05 10.65
N ARG A 443 -22.03 -25.54 11.87
CA ARG A 443 -22.76 -26.00 13.05
C ARG A 443 -24.12 -25.29 13.17
N GLY A 444 -25.09 -26.02 13.70
CA GLY A 444 -26.43 -25.46 13.97
C GLY A 444 -27.27 -25.31 12.71
N GLU A 445 -28.53 -24.88 12.86
CA GLU A 445 -29.44 -24.71 11.71
C GLU A 445 -28.94 -23.60 10.77
N SER A 446 -28.42 -22.49 11.31
CA SER A 446 -27.84 -21.39 10.54
C SER A 446 -26.61 -21.81 9.73
N GLY A 447 -25.68 -22.59 10.30
CA GLY A 447 -24.51 -23.06 9.56
C GLY A 447 -24.82 -24.01 8.42
N LEU A 448 -25.82 -24.90 8.60
CA LEU A 448 -26.32 -25.74 7.51
C LEU A 448 -26.96 -24.90 6.40
N ALA A 449 -27.78 -23.90 6.77
CA ALA A 449 -28.41 -23.00 5.82
C ALA A 449 -27.38 -22.13 5.07
N LEU A 450 -26.32 -21.68 5.73
CA LEU A 450 -25.23 -20.92 5.11
C LEU A 450 -24.57 -21.74 3.99
N LEU A 451 -24.17 -22.99 4.26
CA LEU A 451 -23.54 -23.85 3.26
C LEU A 451 -24.49 -24.20 2.11
N ASP A 452 -25.76 -24.50 2.40
CA ASP A 452 -26.78 -24.73 1.37
C ASP A 452 -26.94 -23.52 0.44
N GLN A 453 -26.93 -22.30 0.99
CA GLN A 453 -27.04 -21.09 0.19
C GLN A 453 -25.79 -20.80 -0.64
N ILE A 454 -24.58 -20.99 -0.09
CA ILE A 454 -23.34 -20.84 -0.87
C ILE A 454 -23.37 -21.80 -2.06
N ALA A 455 -23.64 -23.09 -1.82
CA ALA A 455 -23.73 -24.11 -2.86
C ALA A 455 -24.81 -23.78 -3.90
N GLY A 456 -25.96 -23.27 -3.47
CA GLY A 456 -27.05 -22.86 -4.36
C GLY A 456 -26.72 -21.64 -5.23
N LEU A 457 -25.90 -20.72 -4.73
CA LEU A 457 -25.50 -19.49 -5.44
C LEU A 457 -24.35 -19.73 -6.42
N THR A 458 -23.35 -20.50 -6.01
CA THR A 458 -22.18 -20.83 -6.84
C THR A 458 -22.46 -21.99 -7.78
N GLY A 459 -23.42 -22.87 -7.46
CA GLY A 459 -23.72 -24.06 -8.23
C GLY A 459 -22.69 -25.18 -8.08
N VAL A 460 -21.80 -25.09 -7.09
CA VAL A 460 -20.73 -26.06 -6.83
C VAL A 460 -20.86 -26.71 -5.44
N ASP A 461 -20.07 -27.74 -5.19
CA ASP A 461 -20.08 -28.49 -3.93
C ASP A 461 -19.31 -27.71 -2.83
N VAL A 462 -19.83 -27.71 -1.59
CA VAL A 462 -19.31 -26.88 -0.49
C VAL A 462 -19.14 -27.69 0.78
N ALA A 463 -18.06 -27.48 1.52
CA ALA A 463 -17.81 -28.09 2.82
C ALA A 463 -17.36 -27.10 3.90
N GLY A 464 -17.67 -27.42 5.15
CA GLY A 464 -17.35 -26.61 6.32
C GLY A 464 -17.31 -27.43 7.62
N SER A 465 -16.69 -26.86 8.64
CA SER A 465 -16.49 -27.52 9.93
C SER A 465 -17.68 -27.35 10.87
N THR A 466 -18.00 -28.40 11.62
CA THR A 466 -19.02 -28.40 12.68
C THR A 466 -18.42 -28.34 14.09
N ASP A 467 -17.09 -28.42 14.20
CA ASP A 467 -16.35 -28.37 15.46
C ASP A 467 -15.17 -27.37 15.40
N LEU A 468 -14.15 -27.54 16.25
CA LEU A 468 -13.01 -26.62 16.30
C LEU A 468 -12.03 -26.95 15.17
N THR A 469 -11.77 -25.99 14.29
CA THR A 469 -10.79 -26.10 13.20
C THR A 469 -9.42 -25.57 13.64
N GLY A 470 -8.35 -26.35 13.45
CA GLY A 470 -6.97 -25.94 13.75
C GLY A 470 -6.19 -26.93 14.62
N SER A 471 -5.47 -26.44 15.62
CA SER A 471 -4.48 -27.22 16.36
C SER A 471 -5.09 -28.35 17.21
N SER A 472 -4.61 -29.57 16.97
CA SER A 472 -4.95 -30.74 17.79
C SER A 472 -4.56 -30.61 19.28
N SER A 473 -3.59 -29.75 19.59
CA SER A 473 -3.18 -29.47 20.98
C SER A 473 -4.26 -28.70 21.76
N ARG A 474 -5.13 -27.98 21.04
CA ARG A 474 -6.27 -27.21 21.57
C ARG A 474 -7.62 -27.91 21.25
N ASN A 475 -7.58 -29.22 20.98
CA ASN A 475 -8.71 -30.06 20.57
C ASN A 475 -9.34 -29.70 19.22
N GLY A 476 -8.65 -28.94 18.37
CA GLY A 476 -9.07 -28.69 17.00
C GLY A 476 -8.64 -29.80 16.03
N ASN A 477 -9.19 -29.80 14.83
CA ASN A 477 -8.74 -30.65 13.72
C ASN A 477 -8.93 -29.93 12.36
N TRP A 478 -8.58 -30.57 11.24
CA TRP A 478 -8.67 -29.97 9.89
C TRP A 478 -9.65 -30.71 8.97
N ILE A 479 -10.56 -31.47 9.57
CA ILE A 479 -11.62 -32.21 8.89
C ILE A 479 -12.82 -31.25 8.76
N LEU A 480 -13.50 -31.32 7.61
CA LEU A 480 -14.75 -30.62 7.39
C LEU A 480 -15.86 -31.67 7.46
N GLU A 481 -16.65 -31.67 8.54
CA GLU A 481 -17.61 -32.76 8.81
C GLU A 481 -18.91 -32.63 8.02
N HIS A 482 -19.22 -31.42 7.53
CA HIS A 482 -20.43 -31.16 6.77
C HIS A 482 -20.10 -30.77 5.33
N SER A 483 -20.89 -31.30 4.40
CA SER A 483 -20.82 -30.96 2.99
C SER A 483 -22.20 -30.94 2.35
N VAL A 484 -22.36 -30.03 1.40
CA VAL A 484 -23.47 -29.94 0.46
C VAL A 484 -22.90 -30.31 -0.91
N GLY A 485 -23.26 -31.49 -1.41
CA GLY A 485 -22.64 -32.07 -2.61
C GLY A 485 -21.66 -33.21 -2.30
N ASN A 486 -20.80 -33.55 -3.24
CA ASN A 486 -19.79 -34.61 -3.10
C ASN A 486 -18.37 -34.06 -3.24
N ILE A 487 -17.74 -33.75 -2.11
CA ILE A 487 -16.37 -33.24 -2.06
C ILE A 487 -15.37 -34.27 -2.57
N THR A 488 -14.58 -33.87 -3.56
CA THR A 488 -13.49 -34.68 -4.13
C THR A 488 -12.11 -34.12 -3.85
N THR A 489 -12.04 -32.84 -3.49
CA THR A 489 -10.82 -32.11 -3.19
C THR A 489 -10.28 -32.47 -1.80
N GLU A 490 -8.96 -32.60 -1.70
CA GLU A 490 -8.27 -32.85 -0.43
C GLU A 490 -7.97 -31.55 0.33
N ASN A 491 -7.41 -31.67 1.54
CA ASN A 491 -6.88 -30.50 2.25
C ASN A 491 -5.70 -29.88 1.50
N ALA A 492 -5.69 -28.55 1.36
CA ALA A 492 -4.68 -27.79 0.62
C ALA A 492 -3.30 -27.70 1.28
N PHE A 493 -3.12 -28.15 2.52
CA PHE A 493 -1.88 -27.97 3.29
C PHE A 493 -1.14 -29.27 3.56
N GLU A 494 0.19 -29.15 3.64
CA GLU A 494 1.07 -30.24 3.99
C GLU A 494 0.89 -30.66 5.45
N GLN A 495 1.05 -31.96 5.73
CA GLN A 495 0.88 -32.49 7.10
C GLN A 495 1.89 -31.92 8.10
N THR A 496 3.04 -31.45 7.63
CA THR A 496 4.02 -30.73 8.45
C THR A 496 3.52 -29.35 8.84
N ALA A 497 2.88 -28.62 7.92
CA ALA A 497 2.29 -27.32 8.17
C ALA A 497 1.16 -27.43 9.20
N LEU A 498 0.22 -28.35 8.99
CA LEU A 498 -0.92 -28.59 9.87
C LEU A 498 -0.51 -29.01 11.30
N LYS A 499 0.57 -29.77 11.45
CA LYS A 499 1.09 -30.19 12.78
C LYS A 499 1.80 -29.07 13.54
N GLY A 500 2.43 -28.13 12.84
CA GLY A 500 3.12 -27.02 13.48
C GLY A 500 2.20 -25.82 13.77
N TYR A 501 0.98 -25.82 13.22
CA TYR A 501 -0.06 -24.84 13.52
C TYR A 501 -0.55 -24.95 14.97
N ASN A 502 -0.46 -23.85 15.74
CA ASN A 502 -0.82 -23.83 17.16
C ASN A 502 -2.13 -23.08 17.44
N GLY A 503 -2.66 -22.37 16.44
CA GLY A 503 -3.91 -21.63 16.52
C GLY A 503 -5.19 -22.48 16.54
N LEU A 504 -6.31 -21.80 16.75
CA LEU A 504 -7.66 -22.25 16.39
C LEU A 504 -8.23 -21.16 15.49
N LEU A 505 -9.00 -21.55 14.48
CA LEU A 505 -9.64 -20.62 13.54
C LEU A 505 -10.98 -20.12 14.09
N GLN A 506 -10.96 -19.61 15.33
CA GLN A 506 -12.15 -19.24 16.09
C GLN A 506 -12.10 -17.77 16.47
N VAL A 507 -13.22 -17.07 16.31
CA VAL A 507 -13.39 -15.68 16.75
C VAL A 507 -14.72 -15.48 17.47
N PHE A 508 -14.78 -14.48 18.36
CA PHE A 508 -16.05 -13.99 18.87
C PHE A 508 -16.59 -12.90 17.94
N THR A 509 -17.82 -13.04 17.48
CA THR A 509 -18.48 -12.00 16.71
C THR A 509 -19.54 -11.31 17.56
N ALA A 510 -19.58 -9.98 17.48
CA ALA A 510 -20.62 -9.17 18.07
C ALA A 510 -21.42 -8.45 16.99
N THR A 511 -22.72 -8.71 16.94
CA THR A 511 -23.70 -8.06 16.05
C THR A 511 -24.56 -7.04 16.79
N ASP A 512 -24.58 -7.10 18.13
CA ASP A 512 -25.33 -6.20 18.98
C ASP A 512 -24.70 -6.04 20.38
N ALA A 513 -25.29 -5.19 21.21
CA ALA A 513 -24.78 -4.95 22.57
C ALA A 513 -24.79 -6.22 23.43
N THR A 514 -25.77 -7.12 23.22
CA THR A 514 -25.92 -8.34 24.02
C THR A 514 -24.78 -9.33 23.72
N SER A 515 -24.49 -9.55 22.44
CA SER A 515 -23.39 -10.42 21.98
C SER A 515 -22.04 -9.83 22.36
N LEU A 516 -21.83 -8.51 22.24
CA LEU A 516 -20.60 -7.86 22.70
C LEU A 516 -20.38 -8.04 24.21
N ILE A 517 -21.42 -7.81 25.03
CA ILE A 517 -21.36 -8.02 26.48
C ILE A 517 -21.01 -9.49 26.80
N ALA A 518 -21.62 -10.45 26.10
CA ALA A 518 -21.35 -11.88 26.30
C ALA A 518 -19.92 -12.26 25.91
N ALA A 519 -19.42 -11.74 24.79
CA ALA A 519 -18.06 -11.96 24.30
C ALA A 519 -17.02 -11.40 25.29
N ILE A 520 -17.17 -10.16 25.74
CA ILE A 520 -16.27 -9.55 26.74
C ILE A 520 -16.26 -10.35 28.05
N ASN A 521 -17.42 -10.78 28.55
CA ASN A 521 -17.50 -11.57 29.77
C ASN A 521 -16.82 -12.94 29.62
N THR A 522 -16.88 -13.54 28.44
CA THR A 522 -16.19 -14.80 28.13
C THR A 522 -14.69 -14.58 28.10
N ALA A 523 -14.22 -13.58 27.37
CA ALA A 523 -12.81 -13.24 27.26
C ALA A 523 -12.17 -12.89 28.62
N ASN A 524 -12.90 -12.16 29.47
CA ASN A 524 -12.47 -11.87 30.85
C ASN A 524 -12.21 -13.13 31.70
N GLY A 525 -12.78 -14.28 31.33
CA GLY A 525 -12.61 -15.55 32.02
C GLY A 525 -11.53 -16.46 31.44
N ASN A 526 -10.98 -16.13 30.26
CA ASN A 526 -9.99 -16.93 29.56
C ASN A 526 -8.58 -16.66 30.06
N VAL A 527 -7.67 -17.61 29.79
CA VAL A 527 -6.24 -17.56 30.15
C VAL A 527 -5.33 -17.37 28.94
N GLU A 528 -5.92 -17.18 27.78
CA GLU A 528 -5.26 -16.95 26.49
C GLU A 528 -5.78 -15.61 25.94
N THR A 529 -5.12 -15.08 24.91
CA THR A 529 -5.60 -13.87 24.22
C THR A 529 -6.89 -14.15 23.47
N ASP A 530 -7.79 -13.17 23.44
CA ASP A 530 -9.08 -13.28 22.75
C ASP A 530 -9.27 -12.11 21.78
N THR A 531 -9.96 -12.39 20.68
CA THR A 531 -10.35 -11.41 19.65
C THR A 531 -11.86 -11.36 19.52
N ILE A 532 -12.41 -10.15 19.48
CA ILE A 532 -13.81 -9.87 19.21
C ILE A 532 -13.90 -9.00 17.95
N ASN A 533 -14.61 -9.48 16.93
CA ASN A 533 -14.91 -8.71 15.72
C ASN A 533 -16.33 -8.13 15.79
N LEU A 534 -16.50 -6.87 15.42
CA LEU A 534 -17.82 -6.23 15.31
C LEU A 534 -18.33 -6.43 13.87
N ALA A 535 -19.44 -7.14 13.73
CA ALA A 535 -20.14 -7.31 12.46
C ALA A 535 -21.02 -6.10 12.11
N ASP A 536 -21.43 -5.32 13.11
CA ASP A 536 -22.35 -4.21 12.97
C ASP A 536 -22.02 -3.05 13.92
N ASN A 537 -22.64 -1.90 13.67
CA ASN A 537 -22.65 -0.79 14.62
C ASN A 537 -23.41 -1.17 15.90
N ILE A 538 -22.75 -1.02 17.06
CA ILE A 538 -23.27 -1.39 18.36
C ILE A 538 -23.78 -0.14 19.10
N THR A 539 -25.07 -0.13 19.45
CA THR A 539 -25.67 0.95 20.26
C THR A 539 -25.97 0.48 21.68
N LEU A 540 -25.34 1.12 22.66
CA LEU A 540 -25.51 0.85 24.08
C LEU A 540 -26.65 1.69 24.66
N THR A 541 -27.59 1.03 25.35
CA THR A 541 -28.83 1.66 25.84
C THR A 541 -28.97 1.68 27.37
N ALA A 542 -28.06 1.03 28.10
CA ALA A 542 -28.11 0.91 29.55
C ALA A 542 -26.71 0.80 30.17
N VAL A 543 -26.65 1.09 31.47
CA VAL A 543 -25.48 0.80 32.30
C VAL A 543 -25.38 -0.71 32.50
N ASP A 544 -24.23 -1.29 32.17
CA ASP A 544 -23.91 -2.69 32.40
C ASP A 544 -23.28 -2.89 33.81
N ASN A 545 -22.30 -2.07 34.17
CA ASN A 545 -21.66 -2.10 35.49
C ASN A 545 -21.27 -0.70 35.98
N ALA A 546 -20.94 -0.61 37.28
CA ALA A 546 -20.64 0.65 37.97
C ALA A 546 -19.23 0.68 38.58
N VAL A 547 -18.30 -0.14 38.07
CA VAL A 547 -16.91 -0.16 38.56
C VAL A 547 -16.22 1.13 38.12
N ASP A 548 -15.73 1.88 39.12
CA ASP A 548 -15.14 3.22 38.93
C ASP A 548 -16.05 4.17 38.13
N GLY A 549 -17.37 4.02 38.30
CA GLY A 549 -18.42 4.80 37.65
C GLY A 549 -19.26 3.97 36.68
N ASP A 550 -20.36 4.56 36.17
CA ASP A 550 -21.29 3.85 35.29
C ASP A 550 -20.66 3.62 33.89
N ASN A 551 -20.70 2.36 33.44
CA ASN A 551 -20.12 1.86 32.18
C ASN A 551 -21.19 1.15 31.34
N GLY A 552 -21.17 1.35 30.02
CA GLY A 552 -22.10 0.70 29.09
C GLY A 552 -21.73 -0.74 28.69
N LEU A 553 -20.47 -1.13 28.93
CA LEU A 553 -19.94 -2.48 28.68
C LEU A 553 -19.25 -3.03 29.94
N PRO A 554 -19.07 -4.36 30.06
CA PRO A 554 -18.39 -4.97 31.19
C PRO A 554 -17.00 -4.39 31.38
N SER A 555 -16.57 -4.27 32.65
CA SER A 555 -15.18 -3.91 32.94
C SER A 555 -14.25 -4.94 32.31
N ILE A 556 -13.24 -4.48 31.57
CA ILE A 556 -12.21 -5.35 31.01
C ILE A 556 -11.27 -5.77 32.14
N THR A 557 -11.19 -7.07 32.39
CA THR A 557 -10.38 -7.69 33.44
C THR A 557 -9.53 -8.85 32.93
N ALA A 558 -9.52 -9.09 31.62
CA ALA A 558 -8.72 -10.14 30.98
C ALA A 558 -7.24 -10.04 31.39
N ALA A 559 -6.66 -11.16 31.82
CA ALA A 559 -5.27 -11.19 32.28
C ALA A 559 -4.28 -11.19 31.12
N GLU A 560 -4.70 -11.76 29.99
CA GLU A 560 -4.04 -11.65 28.68
C GLU A 560 -4.77 -10.60 27.84
N LYS A 561 -4.16 -10.20 26.72
CA LYS A 561 -4.72 -9.17 25.84
C LYS A 561 -6.09 -9.57 25.29
N LEU A 562 -7.05 -8.67 25.41
CA LEU A 562 -8.32 -8.68 24.68
C LEU A 562 -8.26 -7.69 23.52
N THR A 563 -8.52 -8.16 22.32
CA THR A 563 -8.61 -7.34 21.11
C THR A 563 -10.08 -7.15 20.70
N ILE A 564 -10.48 -5.90 20.45
CA ILE A 564 -11.75 -5.55 19.81
C ILE A 564 -11.44 -4.94 18.44
N ASN A 565 -11.78 -5.66 17.38
CA ASN A 565 -11.70 -5.18 16.01
C ASN A 565 -13.06 -4.65 15.58
N GLY A 566 -13.13 -3.36 15.29
CA GLY A 566 -14.35 -2.73 14.83
C GLY A 566 -14.70 -3.06 13.39
N MET A 567 -13.72 -3.42 12.55
CA MET A 567 -13.90 -3.61 11.10
C MET A 567 -14.61 -2.39 10.45
N GLY A 568 -14.32 -1.19 10.95
CA GLY A 568 -14.97 0.06 10.55
C GLY A 568 -16.25 0.42 11.32
N ASN A 569 -16.76 -0.46 12.19
CA ASN A 569 -18.00 -0.24 12.94
C ASN A 569 -17.83 0.67 14.17
N THR A 570 -18.98 1.19 14.64
CA THR A 570 -19.10 2.12 15.75
C THR A 570 -19.66 1.44 16.99
N ILE A 571 -19.05 1.68 18.16
CA ILE A 571 -19.69 1.50 19.47
C ILE A 571 -20.14 2.87 19.96
N SER A 572 -21.44 3.04 20.17
CA SER A 572 -22.03 4.32 20.57
C SER A 572 -23.00 4.21 21.73
N ARG A 573 -23.16 5.31 22.47
CA ARG A 573 -24.23 5.46 23.46
C ARG A 573 -25.50 6.01 22.78
N ASP A 574 -26.66 5.43 23.04
CA ASP A 574 -27.94 6.04 22.67
C ASP A 574 -28.15 7.35 23.44
N ALA A 575 -28.46 8.44 22.75
CA ALA A 575 -28.68 9.74 23.36
C ALA A 575 -29.76 9.75 24.46
N ALA A 576 -30.78 8.90 24.35
CA ALA A 576 -31.88 8.75 25.30
C ALA A 576 -31.56 7.83 26.48
N ALA A 577 -30.45 7.09 26.43
CA ALA A 577 -30.00 6.26 27.54
C ALA A 577 -29.53 7.13 28.74
N PRO A 578 -29.37 6.54 29.95
CA PRO A 578 -28.68 7.20 31.04
C PRO A 578 -27.24 7.59 30.68
N ASP A 579 -26.67 8.54 31.44
CA ASP A 579 -25.25 8.91 31.29
C ASP A 579 -24.37 7.73 31.75
N PHE A 580 -23.52 7.23 30.85
CA PHE A 580 -22.45 6.29 31.17
C PHE A 580 -21.29 6.41 30.17
N ARG A 581 -20.08 6.06 30.62
CA ARG A 581 -18.92 5.89 29.74
C ARG A 581 -19.03 4.58 28.98
N LEU A 582 -18.34 4.44 27.85
CA LEU A 582 -18.47 3.23 27.04
C LEU A 582 -17.70 2.06 27.68
N LEU A 583 -16.43 2.27 28.04
CA LEU A 583 -15.50 1.23 28.45
C LEU A 583 -14.73 1.59 29.72
N HIS A 584 -14.40 0.57 30.51
CA HIS A 584 -13.51 0.65 31.66
C HIS A 584 -12.46 -0.46 31.57
N VAL A 585 -11.17 -0.09 31.59
CA VAL A 585 -10.05 -1.03 31.61
C VAL A 585 -9.50 -1.12 33.03
N ALA A 586 -9.62 -2.30 33.64
CA ALA A 586 -9.17 -2.52 35.01
C ALA A 586 -7.64 -2.61 35.11
N LEU A 587 -7.15 -2.44 36.33
CA LEU A 587 -5.73 -2.62 36.65
C LEU A 587 -5.26 -4.03 36.32
N GLY A 588 -4.19 -4.11 35.52
CA GLY A 588 -3.58 -5.37 35.09
C GLY A 588 -4.26 -6.02 33.88
N ALA A 589 -5.33 -5.42 33.34
CA ALA A 589 -5.89 -5.80 32.06
C ALA A 589 -5.13 -5.15 30.90
N ASP A 590 -5.23 -5.74 29.70
CA ASP A 590 -4.69 -5.20 28.46
C ASP A 590 -5.79 -5.23 27.37
N LEU A 591 -6.18 -4.06 26.88
CA LEU A 591 -7.20 -3.89 25.85
C LEU A 591 -6.56 -3.30 24.59
N GLU A 592 -6.78 -3.94 23.45
CA GLU A 592 -6.48 -3.41 22.13
C GLU A 592 -7.78 -3.13 21.37
N ILE A 593 -7.87 -1.95 20.76
CA ILE A 593 -9.01 -1.53 19.94
C ILE A 593 -8.48 -1.15 18.56
N ASN A 594 -8.99 -1.81 17.54
CA ASN A 594 -8.60 -1.59 16.14
C ASN A 594 -9.82 -1.15 15.33
N GLU A 595 -9.64 -0.21 14.39
CA GLU A 595 -10.64 0.12 13.36
C GLU A 595 -12.06 0.37 13.90
N THR A 596 -12.15 0.99 15.09
CA THR A 596 -13.41 1.19 15.80
C THR A 596 -13.70 2.67 15.97
N THR A 597 -14.96 3.06 15.79
CA THR A 597 -15.42 4.39 16.23
C THR A 597 -16.08 4.30 17.60
N LEU A 598 -15.61 5.08 18.58
CA LEU A 598 -16.18 5.19 19.92
C LEU A 598 -16.85 6.56 20.11
N SER A 599 -18.17 6.60 20.33
CA SER A 599 -18.90 7.87 20.36
C SER A 599 -20.04 7.99 21.37
N GLY A 600 -20.33 9.24 21.74
CA GLY A 600 -21.50 9.61 22.56
C GLY A 600 -21.44 9.20 24.03
N GLY A 601 -20.32 8.65 24.50
CA GLY A 601 -20.10 8.30 25.90
C GLY A 601 -20.15 9.53 26.82
N VAL A 602 -20.72 9.36 28.02
CA VAL A 602 -20.94 10.44 28.99
C VAL A 602 -20.59 10.00 30.42
N ALA A 603 -19.52 10.55 30.99
CA ALA A 603 -19.11 10.32 32.37
C ALA A 603 -19.47 11.53 33.28
N ASN A 604 -20.65 11.50 33.92
CA ASN A 604 -21.21 12.62 34.71
C ASN A 604 -21.43 12.34 36.21
N SER A 605 -21.22 11.11 36.68
CA SER A 605 -21.50 10.70 38.06
C SER A 605 -20.50 11.31 39.05
N GLY A 606 -20.95 12.15 39.99
CA GLY A 606 -20.10 12.93 40.91
C GLY A 606 -19.39 12.16 42.05
N GLY A 607 -19.08 10.87 41.89
CA GLY A 607 -18.21 10.09 42.79
C GLY A 607 -16.81 9.94 42.18
N ARG A 608 -15.78 9.60 42.98
CA ARG A 608 -14.45 9.28 42.40
C ARG A 608 -14.58 8.05 41.51
N GLY A 609 -14.32 8.24 40.22
CA GLY A 609 -14.29 7.23 39.15
C GLY A 609 -13.58 7.77 37.91
N ASP A 610 -12.49 8.51 38.16
CA ASP A 610 -11.59 9.31 37.32
C ASP A 610 -11.83 9.22 35.79
N ASP A 611 -12.69 10.15 35.34
CA ASP A 611 -13.50 10.11 34.12
C ASP A 611 -12.71 10.11 32.82
N GLY A 612 -13.16 9.35 31.83
CA GLY A 612 -12.72 9.38 30.44
C GLY A 612 -13.95 9.10 29.57
N GLY A 613 -14.57 10.11 28.97
CA GLY A 613 -15.97 10.05 28.49
C GLY A 613 -16.29 8.84 27.59
N ALA A 614 -15.32 8.37 26.81
CA ALA A 614 -15.36 7.06 26.17
C ALA A 614 -14.73 5.97 27.04
N ILE A 615 -13.45 6.14 27.42
CA ILE A 615 -12.64 5.12 28.09
C ILE A 615 -11.98 5.70 29.34
N THR A 616 -12.16 5.02 30.47
CA THR A 616 -11.24 5.16 31.62
C THR A 616 -10.27 3.98 31.65
N ASN A 617 -8.98 4.26 31.78
CA ASN A 617 -7.91 3.27 31.73
C ASN A 617 -7.08 3.22 33.02
N ASN A 618 -7.07 2.07 33.67
CA ASN A 618 -6.19 1.74 34.80
C ASN A 618 -5.15 0.65 34.45
N GLY A 619 -5.18 0.11 33.23
CA GLY A 619 -4.34 -0.98 32.74
C GLY A 619 -3.56 -0.63 31.46
N GLY A 620 -3.39 -1.60 30.57
CA GLY A 620 -2.88 -1.43 29.21
C GLY A 620 -4.01 -1.09 28.24
N LEU A 621 -3.79 -0.08 27.41
CA LEU A 621 -4.70 0.32 26.34
C LEU A 621 -3.91 0.61 25.08
N THR A 622 -4.26 -0.05 23.99
CA THR A 622 -3.76 0.23 22.65
C THR A 622 -4.93 0.59 21.75
N ILE A 623 -4.83 1.71 21.04
CA ILE A 623 -5.82 2.20 20.08
C ILE A 623 -5.13 2.34 18.73
N ASN A 624 -5.59 1.58 17.73
CA ASN A 624 -5.04 1.63 16.37
C ASN A 624 -6.14 1.95 15.36
N ASN A 625 -5.84 2.78 14.36
CA ASN A 625 -6.71 3.05 13.21
C ASN A 625 -8.16 3.41 13.60
N SER A 626 -8.35 4.07 14.75
CA SER A 626 -9.65 4.21 15.39
C SER A 626 -10.04 5.68 15.54
N THR A 627 -11.34 5.94 15.72
CA THR A 627 -11.88 7.28 15.96
C THR A 627 -12.56 7.34 17.31
N ILE A 628 -12.18 8.27 18.18
CA ILE A 628 -12.88 8.53 19.45
C ILE A 628 -13.45 9.95 19.41
N THR A 629 -14.76 10.05 19.29
CA THR A 629 -15.42 11.33 18.96
C THR A 629 -16.71 11.63 19.70
N GLY A 630 -16.95 12.91 20.00
CA GLY A 630 -18.20 13.37 20.58
C GLY A 630 -18.48 12.83 21.98
N ASN A 631 -17.45 12.47 22.74
CA ASN A 631 -17.59 11.96 24.11
C ASN A 631 -17.44 13.11 25.12
N THR A 632 -18.14 12.99 26.25
CA THR A 632 -18.18 14.03 27.29
C THR A 632 -17.81 13.46 28.66
N ALA A 633 -16.90 14.14 29.34
CA ALA A 633 -16.56 13.89 30.73
C ALA A 633 -16.81 15.13 31.58
N ARG A 634 -17.24 14.90 32.82
CA ARG A 634 -17.43 15.99 33.78
C ARG A 634 -16.11 16.63 34.17
N ASP A 635 -15.11 15.83 34.53
CA ASP A 635 -13.85 16.34 35.07
C ASP A 635 -12.69 16.15 34.08
N ASP A 636 -12.18 14.95 33.83
CA ASP A 636 -10.97 14.78 33.01
C ASP A 636 -11.23 13.95 31.74
N GLY A 637 -10.39 14.08 30.71
CA GLY A 637 -10.37 13.19 29.54
C GLY A 637 -11.70 13.06 28.80
N GLY A 638 -12.13 14.03 27.99
CA GLY A 638 -13.42 13.91 27.29
C GLY A 638 -13.51 12.63 26.45
N ALA A 639 -12.39 12.19 25.87
CA ALA A 639 -12.24 10.90 25.19
C ALA A 639 -11.69 9.82 26.14
N ILE A 640 -10.41 9.95 26.53
CA ILE A 640 -9.68 8.96 27.34
C ILE A 640 -9.10 9.64 28.57
N ASN A 641 -9.24 8.99 29.71
CA ASN A 641 -8.43 9.29 30.88
C ASN A 641 -7.66 8.06 31.35
N SER A 642 -6.35 8.22 31.43
CA SER A 642 -5.41 7.21 31.88
C SER A 642 -4.94 7.54 33.30
N TYR A 643 -5.09 6.60 34.21
CA TYR A 643 -4.87 6.82 35.64
C TYR A 643 -3.90 5.79 36.24
N GLY A 644 -2.65 6.20 36.46
CA GLY A 644 -1.60 5.34 37.03
C GLY A 644 -1.54 5.38 38.56
N THR A 645 -1.87 4.25 39.23
CA THR A 645 -1.91 4.17 40.71
C THR A 645 -0.88 3.26 41.38
N ILE A 646 -0.18 2.35 40.68
CA ILE A 646 0.83 1.46 41.28
C ILE A 646 1.96 1.06 40.28
N THR A 647 2.89 0.19 40.73
CA THR A 647 3.94 -0.44 39.91
C THR A 647 3.31 -1.16 38.70
N ASN A 648 3.79 -0.88 37.48
CA ASN A 648 3.11 -1.17 36.19
C ASN A 648 1.86 -0.30 35.94
N GLY A 649 1.98 1.03 36.06
CA GLY A 649 0.86 1.98 35.91
C GLY A 649 0.21 1.97 34.52
N ALA A 650 -0.84 2.78 34.34
CA ALA A 650 -1.62 2.83 33.11
C ALA A 650 -0.76 3.20 31.88
N ILE A 651 -0.75 2.33 30.87
CA ILE A 651 -0.03 2.51 29.61
C ILE A 651 -1.06 2.70 28.51
N VAL A 652 -0.90 3.77 27.73
CA VAL A 652 -1.74 4.05 26.57
C VAL A 652 -0.84 4.21 25.35
N THR A 653 -1.15 3.49 24.27
CA THR A 653 -0.57 3.72 22.95
C THR A 653 -1.68 4.05 21.97
N ILE A 654 -1.55 5.16 21.26
CA ILE A 654 -2.50 5.61 20.24
C ILE A 654 -1.74 5.72 18.93
N ASN A 655 -2.11 4.92 17.94
CA ASN A 655 -1.48 4.88 16.63
C ASN A 655 -2.52 5.17 15.55
N ASN A 656 -2.16 5.99 14.56
CA ASN A 656 -2.96 6.21 13.35
C ASN A 656 -4.44 6.52 13.65
N SER A 657 -4.72 7.24 14.74
CA SER A 657 -6.08 7.38 15.26
C SER A 657 -6.50 8.84 15.38
N THR A 658 -7.82 9.07 15.33
CA THR A 658 -8.42 10.40 15.43
C THR A 658 -9.15 10.57 16.75
N ILE A 659 -8.74 11.55 17.56
CA ILE A 659 -9.41 11.94 18.81
C ILE A 659 -10.03 13.32 18.61
N SER A 660 -11.34 13.39 18.35
CA SER A 660 -11.96 14.62 17.89
C SER A 660 -13.26 15.02 18.56
N GLY A 661 -13.50 16.32 18.75
CA GLY A 661 -14.80 16.83 19.21
C GLY A 661 -15.22 16.33 20.61
N ASN A 662 -14.28 15.90 21.44
CA ASN A 662 -14.56 15.46 22.81
C ASN A 662 -14.49 16.64 23.79
N MET A 663 -15.19 16.51 24.93
CA MET A 663 -15.33 17.59 25.90
C MET A 663 -15.08 17.13 27.34
N ALA A 664 -14.25 17.86 28.09
CA ALA A 664 -14.05 17.68 29.52
C ALA A 664 -14.34 18.98 30.29
N GLY A 665 -15.02 18.90 31.45
CA GLY A 665 -15.21 20.08 32.30
C GLY A 665 -13.96 20.50 33.10
N GLY A 666 -12.89 19.72 33.11
CA GLY A 666 -11.64 19.94 33.83
C GLY A 666 -10.42 19.93 32.92
N ASN A 667 -9.68 18.81 32.85
CA ASN A 667 -8.42 18.72 32.12
C ASN A 667 -8.50 17.75 30.93
N GLY A 668 -7.88 18.07 29.79
CA GLY A 668 -7.72 17.12 28.69
C GLY A 668 -9.02 16.88 27.95
N GLY A 669 -9.44 17.82 27.09
CA GLY A 669 -10.72 17.69 26.38
C GLY A 669 -10.77 16.44 25.51
N GLY A 670 -9.65 16.08 24.89
CA GLY A 670 -9.46 14.76 24.29
C GLY A 670 -8.88 13.77 25.31
N LEU A 671 -7.63 14.00 25.70
CA LEU A 671 -6.83 13.02 26.43
C LEU A 671 -6.33 13.57 27.77
N SER A 672 -6.43 12.76 28.82
CA SER A 672 -5.85 13.04 30.13
C SER A 672 -4.93 11.89 30.57
N ASN A 673 -3.69 12.21 30.95
CA ASN A 673 -2.73 11.27 31.51
C ASN A 673 -2.36 11.70 32.92
N VAL A 674 -2.75 10.91 33.91
CA VAL A 674 -2.67 11.27 35.32
C VAL A 674 -1.94 10.19 36.11
N SER A 675 -1.05 10.61 37.00
CA SER A 675 -0.45 9.70 37.97
C SER A 675 -0.57 10.24 39.39
N PHE A 676 -1.19 9.41 40.23
CA PHE A 676 -1.61 9.76 41.58
C PHE A 676 -1.33 8.61 42.55
N THR A 677 -0.60 8.89 43.64
CA THR A 677 -0.67 8.03 44.85
C THR A 677 -0.58 8.83 46.14
N SER A 678 -1.30 8.37 47.17
CA SER A 678 -0.99 8.61 48.56
C SER A 678 -1.25 7.32 49.36
N PRO A 679 -0.27 6.77 50.12
CA PRO A 679 1.15 7.15 50.24
C PRO A 679 2.06 6.44 49.22
N ALA A 680 3.24 7.03 48.96
CA ALA A 680 4.21 6.61 47.96
C ALA A 680 4.71 5.15 48.14
N PRO A 681 4.56 4.27 47.14
CA PRO A 681 5.22 2.97 47.13
C PRO A 681 6.72 3.09 46.78
N PRO A 682 7.54 2.04 47.04
CA PRO A 682 8.99 2.07 46.87
C PRO A 682 9.50 1.97 45.41
N ALA A 683 8.63 1.97 44.39
CA ALA A 683 8.98 1.90 42.96
C ALA A 683 8.34 3.07 42.19
N PRO A 684 8.95 3.58 41.09
CA PRO A 684 8.38 4.71 40.34
C PRO A 684 7.06 4.31 39.69
N ASN A 685 5.98 5.01 40.03
CA ASN A 685 4.65 4.85 39.43
C ASN A 685 4.55 5.77 38.20
N SER A 686 4.53 5.23 36.98
CA SER A 686 4.42 6.02 35.75
C SER A 686 3.11 5.73 35.02
N ALA A 687 2.37 6.77 34.64
CA ALA A 687 1.35 6.73 33.61
C ALA A 687 2.01 7.18 32.29
N VAL A 688 2.03 6.31 31.28
CA VAL A 688 2.73 6.56 30.02
C VAL A 688 1.72 6.59 28.89
N MET A 689 1.76 7.64 28.08
CA MET A 689 0.92 7.78 26.90
C MET A 689 1.81 8.06 25.69
N THR A 690 1.74 7.20 24.68
CA THR A 690 2.44 7.39 23.41
C THR A 690 1.40 7.66 22.33
N ILE A 691 1.61 8.71 21.55
CA ILE A 691 0.74 9.15 20.46
C ILE A 691 1.59 9.19 19.20
N ASN A 692 1.29 8.34 18.22
CA ASN A 692 2.01 8.22 16.97
C ASN A 692 1.05 8.41 15.79
N ASN A 693 1.48 9.15 14.77
CA ASN A 693 0.77 9.28 13.49
C ASN A 693 -0.72 9.64 13.64
N SER A 694 -1.07 10.38 14.69
CA SER A 694 -2.47 10.53 15.14
C SER A 694 -2.90 11.99 15.15
N THR A 695 -4.22 12.20 15.09
CA THR A 695 -4.80 13.55 15.04
C THR A 695 -5.68 13.81 16.25
N ILE A 696 -5.35 14.83 17.02
CA ILE A 696 -6.14 15.33 18.15
C ILE A 696 -6.72 16.68 17.77
N SER A 697 -8.03 16.74 17.49
CA SER A 697 -8.63 17.96 16.94
C SER A 697 -10.00 18.36 17.50
N GLY A 698 -10.27 19.66 17.55
CA GLY A 698 -11.58 20.17 17.95
C GLY A 698 -12.04 19.78 19.36
N ASN A 699 -11.15 19.33 20.24
CA ASN A 699 -11.51 18.95 21.61
C ASN A 699 -11.56 20.17 22.53
N THR A 700 -12.40 20.12 23.58
CA THR A 700 -12.66 21.27 24.46
C THR A 700 -12.49 20.93 25.94
N ALA A 701 -11.76 21.76 26.70
CA ALA A 701 -11.69 21.63 28.15
C ALA A 701 -11.50 22.96 28.90
N ASN A 702 -11.52 22.92 30.23
CA ASN A 702 -11.12 24.08 31.04
C ASN A 702 -9.61 24.35 30.92
N VAL A 703 -8.77 23.32 30.89
CA VAL A 703 -7.33 23.40 30.56
C VAL A 703 -6.91 22.17 29.77
N GLY A 704 -5.93 22.29 28.87
CA GLY A 704 -5.53 21.16 28.03
C GLY A 704 -6.66 20.77 27.08
N GLY A 705 -7.05 21.66 26.16
CA GLY A 705 -8.17 21.41 25.25
C GLY A 705 -8.00 20.09 24.49
N GLY A 706 -6.81 19.85 23.94
CA GLY A 706 -6.42 18.56 23.36
C GLY A 706 -5.99 17.57 24.43
N VAL A 707 -4.82 17.82 25.04
CA VAL A 707 -4.13 16.86 25.91
C VAL A 707 -3.71 17.49 27.24
N ALA A 708 -3.92 16.77 28.34
CA ALA A 708 -3.42 17.13 29.66
C ALA A 708 -2.52 16.03 30.26
N SER A 709 -1.40 16.44 30.86
CA SER A 709 -0.49 15.57 31.61
C SER A 709 -0.31 16.08 33.03
N LEU A 710 -0.67 15.26 34.02
CA LEU A 710 -0.76 15.65 35.43
C LEU A 710 0.08 14.71 36.33
N GLY A 711 1.28 15.16 36.72
CA GLY A 711 2.16 14.44 37.65
C GLY A 711 2.04 14.96 39.09
N GLN A 712 1.40 14.20 39.99
CA GLN A 712 1.01 14.72 41.30
C GLN A 712 1.95 14.42 42.47
N ASN A 713 2.61 13.25 42.60
CA ASN A 713 3.17 12.87 43.92
C ASN A 713 4.61 12.28 43.99
N SER A 714 5.28 11.88 42.90
CA SER A 714 6.72 11.49 42.91
C SER A 714 7.32 11.25 41.50
N ASN A 715 8.64 11.00 41.44
CA ASN A 715 9.54 10.88 40.28
C ASN A 715 8.92 10.29 38.99
N ASN A 716 8.91 11.04 37.88
CA ASN A 716 8.45 10.64 36.54
C ASN A 716 7.03 10.00 36.55
N SER A 717 6.07 10.72 37.14
CA SER A 717 4.73 10.18 37.36
C SER A 717 3.87 10.11 36.10
N ALA A 718 3.91 11.12 35.22
CA ALA A 718 3.14 11.15 33.97
C ALA A 718 4.06 11.48 32.79
N VAL A 719 4.06 10.64 31.76
CA VAL A 719 4.90 10.77 30.57
C VAL A 719 4.02 10.73 29.34
N ILE A 720 4.17 11.73 28.46
CA ILE A 720 3.56 11.74 27.13
C ILE A 720 4.67 11.81 26.08
N ILE A 721 4.60 10.95 25.08
CA ILE A 721 5.45 10.96 23.89
C ILE A 721 4.54 11.19 22.69
N VAL A 722 4.86 12.18 21.86
CA VAL A 722 4.10 12.54 20.68
C VAL A 722 5.04 12.54 19.47
N ASN A 723 4.76 11.69 18.50
CA ASN A 723 5.55 11.54 17.29
C ASN A 723 4.65 11.65 16.06
N ASN A 724 5.10 12.32 14.99
CA ASN A 724 4.39 12.33 13.71
C ASN A 724 2.90 12.71 13.83
N SER A 725 2.53 13.54 14.80
CA SER A 725 1.12 13.72 15.14
C SER A 725 0.69 15.16 14.99
N THR A 726 -0.59 15.32 14.65
CA THR A 726 -1.21 16.63 14.47
C THR A 726 -2.15 16.95 15.64
N VAL A 727 -1.92 18.09 16.30
CA VAL A 727 -2.77 18.60 17.39
C VAL A 727 -3.30 19.96 16.97
N SER A 728 -4.55 19.99 16.49
CA SER A 728 -5.08 21.15 15.78
C SER A 728 -6.49 21.56 16.19
N GLY A 729 -6.76 22.86 16.31
CA GLY A 729 -8.13 23.35 16.54
C GLY A 729 -8.71 23.02 17.92
N ASN A 730 -7.91 22.66 18.92
CA ASN A 730 -8.40 22.36 20.26
C ASN A 730 -8.59 23.64 21.10
N THR A 731 -9.60 23.64 21.97
CA THR A 731 -10.01 24.83 22.74
C THR A 731 -9.87 24.61 24.24
N ALA A 732 -9.20 25.52 24.93
CA ALA A 732 -9.19 25.58 26.39
C ALA A 732 -9.81 26.89 26.90
N VAL A 733 -10.44 26.84 28.08
CA VAL A 733 -10.91 28.07 28.75
C VAL A 733 -9.74 28.83 29.36
N PHE A 734 -8.92 28.18 30.20
CA PHE A 734 -7.94 28.86 31.06
C PHE A 734 -6.47 28.71 30.63
N GLY A 735 -6.14 27.77 29.77
CA GLY A 735 -4.77 27.63 29.23
C GLY A 735 -4.44 26.26 28.66
N GLY A 736 -3.46 26.23 27.76
CA GLY A 736 -3.03 25.01 27.04
C GLY A 736 -4.12 24.51 26.12
N GLY A 737 -4.46 25.24 25.05
CA GLY A 737 -5.44 24.79 24.07
C GLY A 737 -5.06 23.44 23.47
N GLY A 738 -3.81 23.28 23.02
CA GLY A 738 -3.25 22.01 22.57
C GLY A 738 -2.82 21.12 23.74
N PHE A 739 -1.81 21.56 24.50
CA PHE A 739 -1.23 20.80 25.60
C PHE A 739 -1.21 21.57 26.92
N TYR A 740 -1.56 20.87 28.00
CA TYR A 740 -1.36 21.30 29.37
C TYR A 740 -0.49 20.32 30.14
N ASN A 741 0.71 20.74 30.54
CA ASN A 741 1.63 19.93 31.34
C ASN A 741 1.72 20.49 32.76
N ARG A 742 1.44 19.67 33.78
CA ARG A 742 1.49 20.09 35.18
C ARG A 742 2.25 19.11 36.07
N GLY A 743 3.27 19.62 36.75
CA GLY A 743 4.00 18.92 37.82
C GLY A 743 3.74 19.50 39.21
N GLN A 744 3.77 18.65 40.25
CA GLN A 744 3.52 19.07 41.63
C GLN A 744 4.66 18.78 42.65
N THR A 745 5.65 17.91 42.38
CA THR A 745 6.71 17.56 43.37
C THR A 745 8.15 17.55 42.84
N ALA A 746 9.11 17.73 43.76
CA ALA A 746 10.48 18.20 43.51
C ALA A 746 11.50 17.19 42.93
N VAL A 747 11.12 15.95 42.59
CA VAL A 747 12.07 14.87 42.29
C VAL A 747 11.79 14.19 40.93
N LEU A 748 11.23 14.95 39.98
CA LEU A 748 10.74 14.62 38.63
C LEU A 748 9.20 14.46 38.59
N GLY A 749 8.50 15.31 37.83
CA GLY A 749 7.04 15.24 37.67
C GLY A 749 6.62 14.90 36.26
N SER A 750 5.78 15.74 35.64
CA SER A 750 5.14 15.44 34.34
C SER A 750 6.05 15.78 33.15
N THR A 751 6.21 14.87 32.20
CA THR A 751 7.08 15.05 31.01
C THR A 751 6.29 14.89 29.73
N ILE A 752 6.51 15.80 28.77
CA ILE A 752 6.04 15.67 27.39
C ILE A 752 7.25 15.77 26.45
N THR A 753 7.40 14.81 25.55
CA THR A 753 8.35 14.87 24.43
C THR A 753 7.57 14.91 23.13
N ILE A 754 7.88 15.87 22.27
CA ILE A 754 7.22 16.07 20.99
C ILE A 754 8.31 16.05 19.91
N THR A 755 8.16 15.16 18.93
CA THR A 755 9.09 15.01 17.81
C THR A 755 8.32 14.98 16.50
N ASN A 756 8.80 15.70 15.49
CA ASN A 756 8.22 15.72 14.14
C ASN A 756 6.68 15.81 14.19
N SER A 757 6.14 16.79 14.92
CA SER A 757 4.70 16.93 15.15
C SER A 757 4.23 18.36 14.93
N THR A 758 2.95 18.53 14.62
CA THR A 758 2.35 19.84 14.28
C THR A 758 1.31 20.24 15.32
N ILE A 759 1.57 21.34 16.04
CA ILE A 759 0.68 21.90 17.07
C ILE A 759 0.23 23.29 16.61
N THR A 760 -0.97 23.36 16.03
CA THR A 760 -1.43 24.57 15.34
C THR A 760 -2.89 24.89 15.61
N GLN A 761 -3.31 26.14 15.40
CA GLN A 761 -4.71 26.57 15.48
C GLN A 761 -5.44 26.23 16.80
N ASN A 762 -4.71 25.99 17.89
CA ASN A 762 -5.31 25.73 19.20
C ASN A 762 -5.56 27.06 19.93
N GLU A 763 -6.67 27.16 20.66
CA GLU A 763 -7.17 28.42 21.22
C GLU A 763 -7.34 28.38 22.74
N VAL A 764 -7.10 29.54 23.37
CA VAL A 764 -7.55 29.85 24.73
C VAL A 764 -8.51 31.04 24.73
N THR A 765 -9.74 30.81 25.18
CA THR A 765 -10.85 31.77 25.03
C THR A 765 -10.98 32.78 26.18
N ASN A 766 -10.54 32.45 27.41
CA ASN A 766 -10.68 33.37 28.54
C ASN A 766 -9.69 34.54 28.46
N PRO A 767 -10.15 35.80 28.53
CA PRO A 767 -9.27 36.96 28.52
C PRO A 767 -8.22 36.93 29.64
N GLY A 768 -6.96 37.14 29.29
CA GLY A 768 -5.83 37.16 30.24
C GLY A 768 -5.23 35.78 30.55
N SER A 769 -5.83 34.71 30.03
CA SER A 769 -5.24 33.37 30.01
C SER A 769 -4.17 33.24 28.91
N SER A 770 -3.42 32.14 28.91
CA SER A 770 -2.22 32.01 28.07
C SER A 770 -2.09 30.66 27.39
N ALA A 771 -1.26 30.62 26.35
CA ALA A 771 -0.84 29.42 25.61
C ALA A 771 -2.01 28.66 24.98
N GLY A 772 -2.39 29.10 23.77
CA GLY A 772 -3.20 28.31 22.84
C GLY A 772 -2.50 27.01 22.50
N GLY A 773 -1.19 27.02 22.24
CA GLY A 773 -0.40 25.81 21.97
C GLY A 773 -0.11 25.01 23.25
N ILE A 774 1.00 25.31 23.92
CA ILE A 774 1.56 24.52 25.03
C ILE A 774 1.71 25.35 26.30
N LEU A 775 1.03 24.93 27.37
CA LEU A 775 1.20 25.48 28.72
C LEU A 775 1.96 24.51 29.62
N ASN A 776 3.18 24.86 30.02
CA ASN A 776 3.99 24.08 30.97
C ASN A 776 4.04 24.74 32.35
N LEU A 777 3.49 24.07 33.36
CA LEU A 777 3.17 24.66 34.65
C LEU A 777 3.68 23.84 35.85
N ASN A 778 4.28 24.52 36.82
CA ASN A 778 4.58 23.96 38.14
C ASN A 778 3.59 24.52 39.18
N VAL A 779 3.04 23.66 40.04
CA VAL A 779 2.37 24.07 41.27
C VAL A 779 3.11 23.54 42.50
N GLY A 780 4.10 24.30 43.00
CA GLY A 780 4.63 24.14 44.36
C GLY A 780 5.80 23.17 44.57
N GLY A 781 6.48 22.66 43.53
CA GLY A 781 7.66 21.79 43.66
C GLY A 781 9.01 22.46 43.34
N GLY A 782 10.12 21.73 43.59
CA GLY A 782 11.52 22.14 43.26
C GLY A 782 11.92 21.92 41.78
N ALA A 783 13.21 21.98 41.45
CA ALA A 783 13.68 21.93 40.06
C ALA A 783 13.22 20.66 39.28
N ASN A 784 12.87 20.82 38.00
CA ASN A 784 12.39 19.77 37.07
C ASN A 784 11.05 19.07 37.42
N THR A 785 10.05 19.80 37.93
CA THR A 785 8.71 19.25 38.18
C THR A 785 7.86 19.04 36.92
N ALA A 786 8.03 19.83 35.85
CA ALA A 786 7.23 19.71 34.62
C ALA A 786 8.10 19.99 33.39
N ARG A 787 8.38 19.00 32.54
CA ARG A 787 9.30 19.17 31.40
C ARG A 787 8.56 19.03 30.08
N VAL A 788 8.87 19.92 29.13
CA VAL A 788 8.51 19.73 27.73
C VAL A 788 9.78 19.77 26.88
N THR A 789 9.96 18.79 26.01
CA THR A 789 11.05 18.72 25.03
C THR A 789 10.45 18.76 23.63
N LEU A 790 11.01 19.62 22.76
CA LEU A 790 10.59 19.80 21.37
C LEU A 790 11.76 19.50 20.43
N ASN A 791 11.49 18.67 19.42
CA ASN A 791 12.42 18.28 18.36
C ASN A 791 11.69 18.35 17.00
N ASN A 792 12.27 18.97 15.97
CA ASN A 792 11.71 18.95 14.60
C ASN A 792 10.20 19.29 14.52
N SER A 793 9.66 20.12 15.40
CA SER A 793 8.20 20.28 15.55
C SER A 793 7.73 21.70 15.29
N ILE A 794 6.48 21.82 14.83
CA ILE A 794 5.80 23.09 14.58
C ILE A 794 4.92 23.44 15.79
N VAL A 795 5.10 24.62 16.36
CA VAL A 795 4.16 25.23 17.32
C VAL A 795 3.88 26.68 16.91
N ALA A 796 2.84 26.88 16.10
CA ALA A 796 2.53 28.16 15.48
C ALA A 796 1.02 28.32 15.22
N GLN A 797 0.60 29.53 14.85
CA GLN A 797 -0.81 29.88 14.56
C GLN A 797 -1.80 29.57 15.70
N ASN A 798 -1.32 29.34 16.93
CA ASN A 798 -2.18 29.18 18.10
C ASN A 798 -2.63 30.55 18.62
N THR A 799 -3.76 30.61 19.33
CA THR A 799 -4.37 31.87 19.77
C THR A 799 -4.55 31.91 21.30
N ALA A 800 -4.07 32.99 21.92
CA ALA A 800 -4.34 33.31 23.32
C ALA A 800 -4.09 34.81 23.56
N THR A 801 -4.58 35.36 24.69
CA THR A 801 -4.33 36.77 25.03
C THR A 801 -2.85 37.07 25.24
N VAL A 802 -2.10 36.12 25.80
CA VAL A 802 -0.66 36.24 26.04
C VAL A 802 0.03 34.89 25.79
N HIS A 803 1.26 34.93 25.29
CA HIS A 803 2.07 33.73 25.03
C HIS A 803 1.33 32.67 24.20
N PRO A 804 0.86 32.97 22.96
CA PRO A 804 -0.04 32.11 22.20
C PRO A 804 0.50 30.70 21.94
N ASP A 805 1.77 30.55 21.54
CA ASP A 805 2.31 29.24 21.16
C ASP A 805 2.85 28.45 22.34
N VAL A 806 3.79 29.00 23.11
CA VAL A 806 4.40 28.29 24.24
C VAL A 806 4.54 29.20 25.45
N ARG A 807 4.16 28.69 26.63
CA ARG A 807 4.40 29.35 27.91
C ARG A 807 4.94 28.40 28.95
N ARG A 808 5.95 28.87 29.71
CA ARG A 808 6.34 28.25 30.99
C ARG A 808 6.20 29.20 32.18
N THR A 809 6.02 28.63 33.36
CA THR A 809 5.86 29.37 34.63
C THR A 809 7.16 29.56 35.42
N SER A 810 8.11 28.63 35.32
CA SER A 810 9.44 28.68 35.98
C SER A 810 10.53 28.09 35.09
N ALA A 811 11.73 28.67 35.10
CA ALA A 811 12.86 28.19 34.26
C ALA A 811 13.49 26.92 34.83
N THR A 812 13.54 26.84 36.15
CA THR A 812 14.16 25.72 36.88
C THR A 812 13.18 24.57 37.05
N ASP A 813 11.90 24.88 37.22
CA ASP A 813 10.94 23.88 37.67
C ASP A 813 10.00 23.41 36.56
N SER A 814 9.78 24.25 35.54
CA SER A 814 8.99 23.91 34.37
C SER A 814 9.77 24.17 33.06
N PRO A 815 10.93 23.53 32.82
CA PRO A 815 11.76 23.83 31.64
C PRO A 815 11.05 23.47 30.34
N ILE A 816 11.26 24.32 29.34
CA ILE A 816 11.11 23.98 27.91
C ILE A 816 12.52 23.68 27.40
N VAL A 817 12.69 22.54 26.75
CA VAL A 817 13.96 22.09 26.18
C VAL A 817 13.85 22.18 24.66
N ASP A 818 14.59 23.12 24.09
CA ASP A 818 14.75 23.30 22.65
C ASP A 818 15.96 22.49 22.16
N ASN A 819 15.70 21.29 21.63
CA ASN A 819 16.74 20.45 21.05
C ASN A 819 17.10 20.84 19.60
N GLY A 820 16.42 21.83 19.02
CA GLY A 820 16.70 22.36 17.69
C GLY A 820 15.63 22.02 16.64
N ASN A 821 15.76 22.72 15.50
CA ASN A 821 14.96 22.52 14.29
C ASN A 821 13.44 22.57 14.53
N ASN A 822 12.98 23.36 15.50
CA ASN A 822 11.56 23.63 15.70
C ASN A 822 11.17 24.93 14.99
N LEU A 823 9.92 25.01 14.49
CA LEU A 823 9.31 26.26 14.06
C LEU A 823 8.37 26.75 15.17
N ILE A 824 8.64 27.93 15.71
CA ILE A 824 7.83 28.55 16.75
C ILE A 824 7.26 29.87 16.24
N GLY A 825 5.94 29.96 16.14
CA GLY A 825 5.28 31.16 15.63
C GLY A 825 5.59 32.38 16.51
N VAL A 826 5.49 32.24 17.82
CA VAL A 826 5.67 33.30 18.80
C VAL A 826 6.42 32.80 20.03
N ASP A 827 7.72 33.10 20.11
CA ASP A 827 8.53 32.93 21.31
C ASP A 827 8.62 34.23 22.11
N SER A 828 7.58 34.49 22.88
CA SER A 828 7.50 35.70 23.70
C SER A 828 8.33 35.65 24.99
N GLN A 829 8.93 34.51 25.34
CA GLN A 829 9.74 34.35 26.55
C GLN A 829 11.23 34.06 26.27
N GLY A 830 11.63 33.96 24.99
CA GLY A 830 13.02 33.66 24.59
C GLY A 830 13.43 32.25 25.02
N LEU A 831 12.53 31.27 24.85
CA LEU A 831 12.71 29.88 25.23
C LEU A 831 13.48 29.06 24.20
N PHE A 832 13.46 29.48 22.94
CA PHE A 832 14.04 28.75 21.81
C PHE A 832 15.31 29.47 21.35
N THR A 833 16.44 28.79 21.49
CA THR A 833 17.78 29.36 21.26
C THR A 833 18.65 28.48 20.37
N THR A 834 18.28 27.21 20.21
CA THR A 834 18.87 26.27 19.24
C THR A 834 18.12 26.36 17.91
N SER A 835 16.80 26.51 17.96
CA SER A 835 15.95 26.65 16.78
C SER A 835 16.07 28.04 16.14
N THR A 836 16.04 28.09 14.80
CA THR A 836 16.27 29.31 14.01
C THR A 836 14.98 29.93 13.45
N LEU A 837 13.93 29.14 13.24
CA LEU A 837 12.63 29.57 12.74
C LEU A 837 11.71 30.00 13.89
N VAL A 838 12.05 31.12 14.53
CA VAL A 838 11.39 31.59 15.75
C VAL A 838 10.87 33.01 15.58
N GLY A 839 9.55 33.18 15.69
CA GLY A 839 8.90 34.48 15.59
C GLY A 839 8.65 35.18 16.93
N SER A 840 8.01 36.34 16.87
CA SER A 840 7.74 37.19 18.03
C SER A 840 6.30 37.71 18.03
N ASN A 841 5.84 38.32 19.13
CA ASN A 841 4.50 38.93 19.16
C ASN A 841 4.29 40.01 18.09
N ALA A 842 5.37 40.70 17.66
CA ALA A 842 5.28 41.79 16.68
C ALA A 842 5.39 41.29 15.23
N ALA A 843 5.98 40.12 15.04
CA ALA A 843 6.14 39.45 13.77
C ALA A 843 6.10 37.93 14.03
N PRO A 844 4.88 37.35 14.15
CA PRO A 844 4.74 35.91 14.25
C PRO A 844 5.32 35.23 13.01
N PHE A 845 5.95 34.08 13.20
CA PHE A 845 6.46 33.27 12.10
C PHE A 845 5.36 32.35 11.59
N ASP A 846 5.13 32.34 10.28
CA ASP A 846 4.08 31.53 9.67
C ASP A 846 4.69 30.24 9.09
N PRO A 847 4.19 29.05 9.48
CA PRO A 847 4.60 27.79 8.87
C PRO A 847 4.05 27.55 7.45
N VAL A 848 3.09 28.37 6.97
CA VAL A 848 2.51 28.25 5.62
C VAL A 848 1.96 26.84 5.35
N LEU A 849 0.97 26.46 6.15
CA LEU A 849 0.33 25.14 6.13
C LEU A 849 -0.98 25.17 5.34
N LEU A 850 -1.27 24.08 4.65
CA LEU A 850 -2.61 23.79 4.15
C LEU A 850 -3.59 23.55 5.31
N PRO A 851 -4.92 23.71 5.11
CA PRO A 851 -5.92 23.40 6.12
C PRO A 851 -5.82 21.95 6.62
N LEU A 852 -6.34 21.66 7.82
CA LEU A 852 -6.42 20.28 8.31
C LEU A 852 -7.29 19.46 7.35
N GLY A 853 -6.76 18.37 6.80
CA GLY A 853 -7.45 17.58 5.79
C GLY A 853 -6.82 16.22 5.54
N ASP A 854 -7.47 15.42 4.71
CA ASP A 854 -7.01 14.09 4.33
C ASP A 854 -6.01 14.19 3.17
N TYR A 855 -4.74 13.98 3.50
CA TYR A 855 -3.62 14.13 2.56
C TYR A 855 -2.94 12.78 2.27
N GLY A 856 -3.72 11.71 2.18
CA GLY A 856 -3.24 10.36 1.81
C GLY A 856 -2.78 9.48 2.98
N GLY A 857 -2.88 9.95 4.21
CA GLY A 857 -2.58 9.19 5.43
C GLY A 857 -3.82 8.60 6.13
N PRO A 858 -3.64 7.77 7.18
CA PRO A 858 -4.74 7.21 7.96
C PRO A 858 -5.48 8.24 8.83
N THR A 859 -4.90 9.43 9.02
CA THR A 859 -5.50 10.53 9.79
C THR A 859 -5.27 11.87 9.11
N GLN A 860 -6.16 12.84 9.37
CA GLN A 860 -6.03 14.19 8.85
C GLN A 860 -4.76 14.88 9.33
N THR A 861 -4.03 15.55 8.45
CA THR A 861 -2.79 16.27 8.80
C THR A 861 -2.78 17.68 8.20
N HIS A 862 -1.73 18.45 8.46
CA HIS A 862 -1.47 19.72 7.79
C HIS A 862 -0.34 19.52 6.79
N ALA A 863 -0.67 19.39 5.51
CA ALA A 863 0.30 19.43 4.42
C ALA A 863 0.88 20.85 4.23
N PHE A 864 1.90 20.99 3.40
CA PHE A 864 2.62 22.24 3.21
C PHE A 864 2.28 22.90 1.87
N TYR A 865 2.32 24.23 1.83
CA TYR A 865 2.46 24.94 0.56
C TYR A 865 3.93 24.89 0.09
N LEU A 866 4.14 25.11 -1.20
CA LEU A 866 5.46 25.02 -1.85
C LEU A 866 6.51 25.96 -1.26
N ASP A 867 6.12 27.13 -0.76
CA ASP A 867 7.01 28.13 -0.16
C ASP A 867 7.14 28.00 1.36
N SER A 868 6.71 26.86 1.91
CA SER A 868 6.75 26.64 3.35
C SER A 868 8.19 26.64 3.88
N PRO A 869 8.48 27.40 4.95
CA PRO A 869 9.81 27.47 5.54
C PRO A 869 10.20 26.21 6.33
N VAL A 870 9.30 25.23 6.46
CA VAL A 870 9.57 23.96 7.16
C VAL A 870 10.13 22.88 6.25
N LEU A 871 10.08 23.11 4.92
CA LEU A 871 10.62 22.19 3.92
C LEU A 871 12.14 22.02 4.08
N ASP A 872 12.60 20.78 4.15
CA ASP A 872 13.99 20.34 4.35
C ASP A 872 14.70 21.00 5.54
N ALA A 873 13.94 21.51 6.52
CA ALA A 873 14.47 22.35 7.60
C ALA A 873 14.69 21.59 8.92
N GLY A 874 14.31 20.32 8.98
CA GLY A 874 14.43 19.44 10.14
C GLY A 874 15.82 18.84 10.33
N SER A 875 15.92 17.91 11.26
CA SER A 875 17.14 17.17 11.57
C SER A 875 16.94 15.66 11.53
N ASP A 876 17.58 15.00 10.57
CA ASP A 876 17.56 13.55 10.40
C ASP A 876 18.02 12.82 11.67
N ALA A 877 19.01 13.38 12.37
CA ALA A 877 19.54 12.82 13.61
C ALA A 877 18.50 12.80 14.73
N LEU A 878 17.65 13.83 14.83
CA LEU A 878 16.57 13.89 15.82
C LEU A 878 15.43 12.94 15.45
N ALA A 879 15.08 12.83 14.16
CA ALA A 879 14.09 11.87 13.67
C ALA A 879 14.55 10.41 13.90
N THR A 880 15.80 10.11 13.57
CA THR A 880 16.44 8.80 13.79
C THR A 880 16.49 8.46 15.28
N ALA A 881 16.82 9.43 16.15
CA ALA A 881 16.85 9.21 17.60
C ALA A 881 15.46 8.88 18.20
N ALA A 882 14.40 9.31 17.53
CA ALA A 882 13.02 8.95 17.87
C ALA A 882 12.51 7.70 17.13
N ALA A 883 13.38 7.01 16.37
CA ALA A 883 13.06 5.84 15.56
C ALA A 883 11.95 6.09 14.52
N LEU A 884 11.92 7.30 13.93
CA LEU A 884 10.96 7.66 12.90
C LEU A 884 11.54 7.34 11.53
N THR A 885 10.87 6.47 10.78
CA THR A 885 11.17 6.15 9.38
C THR A 885 10.16 6.74 8.41
N THR A 886 8.93 6.97 8.86
CA THR A 886 7.86 7.53 8.04
C THR A 886 7.22 8.76 8.68
N ASP A 887 6.47 9.53 7.90
CA ASP A 887 5.64 10.65 8.37
C ASP A 887 4.27 10.18 8.89
N GLN A 888 3.38 11.11 9.24
CA GLN A 888 2.02 10.80 9.71
C GLN A 888 1.20 9.98 8.70
N ARG A 889 1.49 10.10 7.40
CA ARG A 889 0.80 9.41 6.32
C ARG A 889 1.35 8.02 6.05
N GLY A 890 2.54 7.73 6.56
CA GLY A 890 3.31 6.55 6.19
C GLY A 890 4.28 6.79 5.03
N ALA A 891 4.47 8.04 4.59
CA ALA A 891 5.48 8.40 3.58
C ALA A 891 6.90 8.29 4.15
N ASP A 892 7.89 7.91 3.35
CA ASP A 892 9.29 7.87 3.82
C ASP A 892 9.77 9.27 4.23
N ARG A 893 10.48 9.34 5.36
CA ARG A 893 11.09 10.58 5.86
C ARG A 893 12.46 10.87 5.29
N PHE A 894 13.20 9.86 4.86
CA PHE A 894 14.59 10.03 4.46
C PHE A 894 14.76 10.10 2.93
N ASN A 895 13.85 10.83 2.27
CA ASN A 895 13.89 11.15 0.84
C ASN A 895 14.68 12.43 0.52
N GLY A 896 15.26 13.03 1.56
CA GLY A 896 15.94 14.33 1.60
C GLY A 896 16.28 14.65 3.07
N PRO A 897 16.76 15.86 3.39
CA PRO A 897 16.75 16.35 4.76
C PRO A 897 15.30 16.36 5.28
N VAL A 898 15.05 15.83 6.47
CA VAL A 898 13.66 15.74 6.96
C VAL A 898 13.00 17.12 7.12
N ASP A 899 11.70 17.20 6.90
CA ASP A 899 10.87 18.36 7.19
C ASP A 899 10.63 18.56 8.70
N ILE A 900 10.28 19.79 9.08
CA ILE A 900 9.76 20.09 10.42
C ILE A 900 8.26 19.81 10.45
N GLY A 901 7.79 19.00 11.40
CA GLY A 901 6.36 18.73 11.62
C GLY A 901 5.93 17.30 11.33
N ALA A 902 4.60 17.09 11.36
CA ALA A 902 3.98 15.76 11.23
C ALA A 902 3.99 15.22 9.78
N PHE A 903 4.03 16.11 8.80
CA PHE A 903 4.03 15.82 7.37
C PHE A 903 5.47 15.85 6.84
N GLU A 904 5.78 14.95 5.90
CA GLU A 904 7.02 14.97 5.10
C GLU A 904 6.67 15.11 3.62
N SER A 905 7.09 16.20 3.00
CA SER A 905 6.98 16.41 1.56
C SER A 905 7.76 15.35 0.78
N GLN A 906 7.13 14.79 -0.25
CA GLN A 906 7.75 13.92 -1.25
C GLN A 906 8.26 14.72 -2.47
N GLY A 907 8.35 16.05 -2.32
CA GLY A 907 8.67 16.98 -3.40
C GLY A 907 7.43 17.36 -4.21
N TYR A 908 7.57 18.37 -5.05
CA TYR A 908 6.47 18.94 -5.82
C TYR A 908 6.78 18.87 -7.31
N SER A 909 5.75 18.72 -8.14
CA SER A 909 5.86 18.69 -9.59
C SER A 909 4.86 19.64 -10.25
N LEU A 910 5.25 20.13 -11.43
CA LEU A 910 4.41 20.92 -12.32
C LEU A 910 4.28 20.17 -13.63
N MET A 911 3.10 19.65 -13.93
CA MET A 911 2.86 18.80 -15.10
C MET A 911 1.86 19.44 -16.05
N ALA A 912 2.12 19.37 -17.36
CA ALA A 912 1.14 19.72 -18.38
C ALA A 912 0.02 18.68 -18.40
N VAL A 913 -1.24 19.13 -18.29
CA VAL A 913 -2.42 18.25 -18.26
C VAL A 913 -3.40 18.52 -19.39
N ALA A 914 -3.32 19.68 -20.06
CA ALA A 914 -4.09 19.95 -21.26
C ALA A 914 -3.38 20.94 -22.20
N GLY A 915 -3.59 20.75 -23.50
CA GLY A 915 -3.21 21.70 -24.54
C GLY A 915 -1.79 21.59 -25.10
N ASP A 916 -1.04 20.54 -24.77
CA ASP A 916 0.23 20.23 -25.42
C ASP A 916 0.03 19.62 -26.82
N GLY A 917 1.00 19.79 -27.72
CA GLY A 917 1.02 19.17 -29.06
C GLY A 917 0.00 19.72 -30.06
N GLN A 918 -0.64 20.86 -29.77
CA GLN A 918 -1.67 21.42 -30.65
C GLN A 918 -1.07 22.14 -31.86
N SER A 919 -1.83 22.18 -32.96
CA SER A 919 -1.49 22.95 -34.15
C SER A 919 -2.72 23.65 -34.71
N THR A 920 -2.52 24.82 -35.33
CA THR A 920 -3.59 25.55 -36.02
C THR A 920 -3.01 26.36 -37.18
N LEU A 921 -3.85 26.85 -38.10
CA LEU A 921 -3.41 27.72 -39.18
C LEU A 921 -2.94 29.08 -38.63
N VAL A 922 -1.99 29.71 -39.32
CA VAL A 922 -1.57 31.09 -39.00
C VAL A 922 -2.78 32.03 -38.85
N ASN A 923 -2.78 32.86 -37.80
CA ASN A 923 -3.87 33.78 -37.40
C ASN A 923 -5.16 33.14 -36.87
N GLU A 924 -5.22 31.83 -36.69
CA GLU A 924 -6.37 31.15 -36.07
C GLU A 924 -6.10 30.82 -34.58
N SER A 925 -7.18 30.64 -33.81
CA SER A 925 -7.07 30.20 -32.41
C SER A 925 -6.73 28.71 -32.31
N PHE A 926 -6.00 28.33 -31.26
CA PHE A 926 -5.88 26.93 -30.85
C PHE A 926 -7.19 26.44 -30.23
N ASP A 927 -7.42 25.13 -30.24
CA ASP A 927 -8.71 24.55 -29.80
C ASP A 927 -8.80 24.36 -28.27
N THR A 928 -7.67 24.19 -27.60
CA THR A 928 -7.59 23.88 -26.16
C THR A 928 -6.75 24.90 -25.41
N VAL A 929 -7.25 25.35 -24.25
CA VAL A 929 -6.49 26.20 -23.32
C VAL A 929 -5.34 25.39 -22.70
N LEU A 930 -4.21 26.05 -22.47
CA LEU A 930 -3.09 25.40 -21.77
C LEU A 930 -3.46 25.21 -20.31
N ALA A 931 -3.23 24.02 -19.76
CA ALA A 931 -3.41 23.76 -18.35
C ALA A 931 -2.26 22.93 -17.79
N VAL A 932 -1.84 23.30 -16.59
CA VAL A 932 -0.88 22.55 -15.78
C VAL A 932 -1.49 22.23 -14.43
N GLN A 933 -1.00 21.16 -13.81
CA GLN A 933 -1.36 20.80 -12.45
C GLN A 933 -0.12 20.83 -11.57
N VAL A 934 -0.26 21.39 -10.37
CA VAL A 934 0.76 21.33 -9.32
C VAL A 934 0.36 20.27 -8.31
N THR A 935 1.25 19.31 -8.07
CA THR A 935 1.05 18.23 -7.12
C THR A 935 2.25 18.03 -6.22
N GLU A 936 2.02 17.62 -4.98
CA GLU A 936 3.04 16.98 -4.14
C GLU A 936 3.09 15.48 -4.48
N ASN A 937 4.30 14.94 -4.62
CA ASN A 937 4.59 13.67 -5.27
C ASN A 937 4.40 12.47 -4.34
N PHE A 938 3.34 12.44 -3.55
CA PHE A 938 3.06 11.29 -2.68
C PHE A 938 2.74 10.03 -3.51
N VAL A 939 3.48 8.96 -3.25
CA VAL A 939 3.54 7.73 -4.06
C VAL A 939 2.17 7.07 -4.27
N ASN A 940 1.28 7.14 -3.27
CA ASN A 940 -0.02 6.47 -3.35
C ASN A 940 -1.10 7.31 -4.05
N SER A 941 -0.94 8.64 -4.11
CA SER A 941 -1.84 9.56 -4.80
C SER A 941 -1.20 10.95 -4.80
N PRO A 942 -0.89 11.55 -5.98
CA PRO A 942 -0.41 12.91 -6.06
C PRO A 942 -1.39 13.86 -5.36
N LEU A 943 -0.89 14.71 -4.46
CA LEU A 943 -1.73 15.63 -3.70
C LEU A 943 -1.80 16.97 -4.42
N PRO A 944 -2.99 17.43 -4.85
CA PRO A 944 -3.08 18.70 -5.53
C PRO A 944 -2.81 19.89 -4.61
N ILE A 945 -2.00 20.84 -5.08
CA ILE A 945 -1.60 22.00 -4.28
C ILE A 945 -2.28 23.27 -4.79
N PRO A 946 -3.22 23.85 -4.00
CA PRO A 946 -3.90 25.07 -4.37
C PRO A 946 -3.01 26.31 -4.20
N ASP A 947 -3.49 27.43 -4.72
CA ASP A 947 -2.92 28.77 -4.52
C ASP A 947 -1.44 28.91 -4.93
N VAL A 948 -0.99 28.13 -5.92
CA VAL A 948 0.33 28.28 -6.55
C VAL A 948 0.22 29.19 -7.76
N ASN A 949 1.05 30.22 -7.80
CA ASN A 949 1.08 31.16 -8.92
C ASN A 949 1.87 30.58 -10.11
N VAL A 950 1.18 30.23 -11.18
CA VAL A 950 1.76 29.72 -12.43
C VAL A 950 1.76 30.81 -13.50
N THR A 951 2.92 31.04 -14.11
CA THR A 951 3.10 32.00 -15.21
C THR A 951 3.35 31.25 -16.50
N PHE A 952 2.49 31.44 -17.51
CA PHE A 952 2.71 30.89 -18.85
C PHE A 952 3.49 31.89 -19.69
N THR A 953 4.64 31.49 -20.22
CA THR A 953 5.56 32.31 -21.04
C THR A 953 5.77 31.66 -22.40
N ALA A 954 5.46 32.35 -23.49
CA ALA A 954 5.80 31.87 -24.83
C ALA A 954 7.28 32.10 -25.15
N ASN A 955 8.01 31.04 -25.50
CA ASN A 955 9.42 31.08 -25.88
C ASN A 955 9.55 30.98 -27.41
N PRO A 956 9.77 32.09 -28.12
CA PRO A 956 9.91 32.07 -29.57
C PRO A 956 11.20 31.37 -29.99
N GLY A 957 11.06 30.20 -30.63
CA GLY A 957 12.09 29.67 -31.52
C GLY A 957 12.22 30.55 -32.77
N SER A 958 13.25 30.31 -33.60
CA SER A 958 13.58 31.08 -34.81
C SER A 958 12.49 31.12 -35.92
N SER A 959 11.28 30.61 -35.67
CA SER A 959 10.21 30.46 -36.65
C SER A 959 8.76 30.62 -36.12
N GLY A 960 8.50 31.11 -34.90
CA GLY A 960 7.10 31.40 -34.51
C GLY A 960 6.90 32.01 -33.12
N ALA A 961 6.30 33.21 -33.05
CA ALA A 961 5.40 33.66 -31.98
C ALA A 961 4.76 35.02 -32.32
N SER A 962 3.45 35.16 -32.11
CA SER A 962 2.75 36.42 -31.80
C SER A 962 1.36 36.14 -31.22
N ALA A 963 1.35 35.50 -30.06
CA ALA A 963 0.43 35.87 -29.00
C ALA A 963 1.26 35.89 -27.71
N SER A 964 1.08 36.94 -26.90
CA SER A 964 1.76 37.12 -25.62
C SER A 964 0.89 36.50 -24.54
N PRO A 965 1.23 35.33 -23.97
CA PRO A 965 0.74 34.98 -22.66
C PRO A 965 1.65 35.71 -21.68
N ASP A 966 1.16 36.78 -21.08
CA ASP A 966 1.58 37.12 -19.72
C ASP A 966 0.32 36.97 -18.86
N SER A 967 -0.15 35.73 -18.72
CA SER A 967 -1.20 35.39 -17.76
C SER A 967 -0.60 34.60 -16.62
N SER A 968 -0.72 35.17 -15.43
CA SER A 968 -0.44 34.52 -14.16
C SER A 968 -1.77 33.99 -13.61
N VAL A 969 -1.85 32.69 -13.33
CA VAL A 969 -3.06 32.04 -12.81
C VAL A 969 -2.70 31.28 -11.54
N MET A 970 -3.59 31.34 -10.55
CA MET A 970 -3.44 30.55 -9.33
C MET A 970 -4.03 29.15 -9.55
N THR A 971 -3.38 28.12 -9.03
CA THR A 971 -3.99 26.80 -8.98
C THR A 971 -5.24 26.81 -8.11
N ASP A 972 -6.27 26.06 -8.52
CA ASP A 972 -7.49 25.87 -7.73
C ASP A 972 -7.35 24.75 -6.68
N ALA A 973 -8.45 24.36 -6.03
CA ALA A 973 -8.47 23.29 -5.03
C ALA A 973 -8.02 21.91 -5.56
N THR A 974 -8.01 21.73 -6.89
CA THR A 974 -7.53 20.52 -7.58
C THR A 974 -6.11 20.69 -8.09
N GLY A 975 -5.39 21.73 -7.65
CA GLY A 975 -4.03 22.02 -8.09
C GLY A 975 -3.94 22.47 -9.55
N LEU A 976 -5.06 22.71 -10.23
CA LEU A 976 -5.12 23.01 -11.65
C LEU A 976 -4.97 24.51 -11.90
N ALA A 977 -4.00 24.90 -12.72
CA ALA A 977 -3.87 26.23 -13.28
C ALA A 977 -4.17 26.19 -14.78
N THR A 978 -5.28 26.79 -15.19
CA THR A 978 -5.70 26.87 -16.59
C THR A 978 -5.50 28.29 -17.12
N ALA A 979 -4.83 28.42 -18.26
CA ALA A 979 -4.63 29.70 -18.92
C ALA A 979 -5.99 30.38 -19.20
N ALA A 980 -6.04 31.70 -19.01
CA ALA A 980 -7.30 32.45 -19.01
C ALA A 980 -7.99 32.56 -20.39
N SER A 981 -7.27 32.27 -21.48
CA SER A 981 -7.77 32.34 -22.85
C SER A 981 -7.01 31.38 -23.77
N LEU A 982 -7.66 30.99 -24.87
CA LEU A 982 -7.00 30.29 -25.97
C LEU A 982 -5.87 31.15 -26.53
N LEU A 983 -4.78 30.48 -26.92
CA LEU A 983 -3.72 31.12 -27.70
C LEU A 983 -4.19 31.31 -29.16
N THR A 984 -3.56 32.25 -29.86
CA THR A 984 -3.77 32.46 -31.30
C THR A 984 -2.44 32.31 -32.02
N ALA A 985 -2.42 31.52 -33.09
CA ALA A 985 -1.25 31.38 -33.95
C ALA A 985 -0.94 32.71 -34.64
N ASN A 986 0.34 33.01 -34.86
CA ASN A 986 0.74 34.24 -35.55
C ASN A 986 0.80 34.08 -37.08
N GLU A 987 1.24 35.14 -37.76
CA GLU A 987 1.44 35.16 -39.22
C GLU A 987 2.61 34.29 -39.73
N THR A 988 3.38 33.65 -38.85
CA THR A 988 4.60 32.89 -39.23
C THR A 988 4.44 31.41 -38.91
N GLY A 989 4.52 30.56 -39.93
CA GLY A 989 4.49 29.11 -39.74
C GLY A 989 5.77 28.56 -39.11
N GLY A 990 5.63 27.60 -38.20
CA GLY A 990 6.72 26.93 -37.51
C GLY A 990 6.36 26.53 -36.07
N ASP A 991 7.26 25.76 -35.47
CA ASP A 991 7.12 25.28 -34.10
C ASP A 991 7.60 26.33 -33.10
N PHE A 992 6.93 26.38 -31.94
CA PHE A 992 7.31 27.19 -30.80
C PHE A 992 6.95 26.48 -29.50
N THR A 993 7.45 26.99 -28.39
CA THR A 993 7.15 26.43 -27.07
C THR A 993 6.50 27.47 -26.18
N VAL A 994 5.64 27.02 -25.27
CA VAL A 994 5.17 27.80 -24.13
C VAL A 994 5.64 27.09 -22.88
N THR A 995 6.33 27.80 -21.99
CA THR A 995 6.68 27.27 -20.66
C THR A 995 5.64 27.72 -19.66
N ALA A 996 5.22 26.83 -18.77
CA ALA A 996 4.53 27.19 -17.54
C ALA A 996 5.56 27.11 -16.41
N ASP A 997 5.72 28.24 -15.72
CA ASP A 997 6.71 28.44 -14.68
C ASP A 997 6.01 28.68 -13.34
N ALA A 998 6.37 27.89 -12.34
CA ALA A 998 6.03 28.12 -10.93
C ALA A 998 7.33 28.25 -10.13
N ALA A 999 7.39 29.18 -9.19
CA ALA A 999 8.61 29.40 -8.41
C ALA A 999 9.03 28.11 -7.69
N MET A 1000 10.31 27.77 -7.72
CA MET A 1000 10.90 26.56 -7.10
C MET A 1000 10.55 25.22 -7.75
N LEU A 1001 9.82 25.20 -8.87
CA LEU A 1001 9.57 23.99 -9.66
C LEU A 1001 10.27 24.08 -11.02
N ASP A 1002 10.53 22.90 -11.61
CA ASP A 1002 10.89 22.80 -13.01
C ASP A 1002 9.70 23.19 -13.90
N SER A 1003 9.99 23.89 -15.00
CA SER A 1003 8.97 24.40 -15.90
C SER A 1003 8.33 23.28 -16.72
N ALA A 1004 7.00 23.29 -16.84
CA ALA A 1004 6.30 22.45 -17.81
C ALA A 1004 6.40 23.09 -19.21
N THR A 1005 6.61 22.29 -20.25
CA THR A 1005 6.75 22.79 -21.63
C THR A 1005 5.61 22.28 -22.51
N PHE A 1006 4.98 23.19 -23.23
CA PHE A 1006 4.01 22.90 -24.29
C PHE A 1006 4.66 23.14 -25.65
N ASN A 1007 4.59 22.14 -26.53
CA ASN A 1007 5.07 22.20 -27.91
C ASN A 1007 3.89 22.49 -28.84
N LEU A 1008 3.92 23.61 -29.55
CA LEU A 1008 2.82 24.09 -30.39
C LEU A 1008 3.32 24.41 -31.81
N THR A 1009 2.45 24.23 -32.80
CA THR A 1009 2.80 24.46 -34.21
C THR A 1009 1.85 25.44 -34.89
N ASN A 1010 2.40 26.50 -35.47
CA ASN A 1010 1.67 27.35 -36.41
C ASN A 1010 1.83 26.76 -37.81
N THR A 1011 0.74 26.27 -38.39
CA THR A 1011 0.74 25.67 -39.72
C THR A 1011 0.63 26.77 -40.77
N ALA A 1012 1.64 26.88 -41.63
CA ALA A 1012 1.58 27.78 -42.78
C ALA A 1012 0.42 27.37 -43.71
N PRO A 1013 -0.26 28.32 -44.37
CA PRO A 1013 -1.26 27.98 -45.36
C PRO A 1013 -0.57 27.20 -46.49
N GLU A 1014 -1.20 26.11 -46.92
CA GLU A 1014 -0.73 25.31 -48.06
C GLU A 1014 -0.56 26.25 -49.27
N PRO A 1015 0.57 26.20 -50.00
CA PRO A 1015 0.71 27.02 -51.20
C PRO A 1015 -0.41 26.67 -52.17
N GLU A 1016 -1.15 27.67 -52.66
CA GLU A 1016 -2.16 27.46 -53.69
C GLU A 1016 -1.53 26.63 -54.82
N PRO A 1017 -2.17 25.54 -55.28
CA PRO A 1017 -1.65 24.76 -56.39
C PRO A 1017 -1.45 25.69 -57.59
N GLU A 1018 -0.27 25.61 -58.25
CA GLU A 1018 -0.01 26.40 -59.45
C GLU A 1018 -1.18 26.24 -60.43
N PRO A 1019 -1.70 27.34 -61.01
CA PRO A 1019 -2.82 27.26 -61.95
C PRO A 1019 -2.41 26.34 -63.10
N GLU A 1020 -3.19 25.28 -63.32
CA GLU A 1020 -2.97 24.40 -64.47
C GLU A 1020 -2.92 25.23 -65.77
N PRO A 1021 -2.00 24.92 -66.70
CA PRO A 1021 -1.89 25.64 -67.95
C PRO A 1021 -3.20 25.55 -68.74
N GLU A 1022 -3.68 26.69 -69.24
CA GLU A 1022 -4.91 26.78 -70.05
C GLU A 1022 -4.95 25.71 -71.15
N PRO A 1023 -6.02 24.88 -71.24
CA PRO A 1023 -6.17 23.92 -72.33
C PRO A 1023 -6.55 24.65 -73.63
N GLU A 1024 -5.93 24.24 -74.75
CA GLU A 1024 -6.35 24.68 -76.10
C GLU A 1024 -7.83 24.33 -76.38
N PRO A 1025 -8.55 25.20 -77.12
CA PRO A 1025 -9.99 25.04 -77.30
C PRO A 1025 -10.30 23.99 -78.38
N GLU A 1026 -11.03 22.96 -78.01
CA GLU A 1026 -11.71 22.06 -78.95
C GLU A 1026 -13.18 21.80 -78.52
N PRO A 1027 -14.04 21.39 -79.48
CA PRO A 1027 -15.26 22.10 -79.82
C PRO A 1027 -16.49 21.69 -79.00
N GLU A 1028 -17.52 22.55 -79.01
CA GLU A 1028 -18.87 22.25 -78.50
C GLU A 1028 -19.46 20.99 -79.18
N PRO A 1029 -20.01 20.07 -78.36
CA PRO A 1029 -21.31 19.52 -78.69
C PRO A 1029 -22.26 19.39 -77.49
N GLU A 1030 -23.50 19.83 -77.76
CA GLU A 1030 -24.82 19.36 -77.34
C GLU A 1030 -25.21 19.22 -75.84
N PRO A 1031 -26.47 19.55 -75.50
CA PRO A 1031 -26.92 19.77 -74.13
C PRO A 1031 -27.08 18.47 -73.35
N GLU A 1032 -26.51 18.44 -72.15
CA GLU A 1032 -26.65 17.31 -71.23
C GLU A 1032 -28.08 17.16 -70.68
N PRO A 1033 -28.53 15.90 -70.48
CA PRO A 1033 -29.83 15.58 -69.90
C PRO A 1033 -29.86 15.90 -68.40
N THR A 1034 -31.01 16.43 -67.97
CA THR A 1034 -31.40 16.63 -66.57
C THR A 1034 -31.28 15.35 -65.75
N LEU A 1035 -30.49 15.37 -64.67
CA LEU A 1035 -30.51 14.35 -63.63
C LEU A 1035 -31.88 14.35 -62.91
N PRO A 1036 -32.55 13.20 -62.83
CA PRO A 1036 -33.85 13.08 -62.17
C PRO A 1036 -33.73 13.11 -60.64
N SER A 1037 -34.77 13.63 -60.03
CA SER A 1037 -35.00 13.80 -58.61
C SER A 1037 -35.37 12.49 -57.90
N ASN A 1038 -34.42 11.57 -57.69
CA ASN A 1038 -34.68 10.33 -56.93
C ASN A 1038 -33.48 9.70 -56.17
N LEU A 1039 -32.44 10.46 -55.81
CA LEU A 1039 -31.38 9.95 -54.91
C LEU A 1039 -31.85 9.73 -53.46
N LEU A 1040 -32.96 10.35 -53.05
CA LEU A 1040 -33.59 10.12 -51.74
C LEU A 1040 -34.37 8.80 -51.69
N GLU A 1041 -34.94 8.34 -52.82
CA GLU A 1041 -35.63 7.03 -52.89
C GLU A 1041 -34.66 5.85 -52.87
N LEU A 1042 -33.43 6.01 -53.39
CA LEU A 1042 -32.41 4.93 -53.38
C LEU A 1042 -31.77 4.72 -51.99
N TRP A 1043 -31.73 5.76 -51.14
CA TRP A 1043 -31.22 5.67 -49.77
C TRP A 1043 -32.27 5.05 -48.81
N ILE A 1044 -33.56 5.31 -49.06
CA ILE A 1044 -34.68 4.72 -48.32
C ILE A 1044 -34.83 3.21 -48.61
N ASP A 1045 -34.59 2.75 -49.84
CA ASP A 1045 -34.70 1.33 -50.21
C ASP A 1045 -33.52 0.46 -49.68
N LEU A 1046 -32.34 1.06 -49.48
CA LEU A 1046 -31.17 0.36 -48.94
C LEU A 1046 -31.24 0.14 -47.42
N GLN A 1047 -31.88 1.04 -46.67
CA GLN A 1047 -32.10 0.91 -45.23
C GLN A 1047 -33.29 -0.03 -44.91
N ALA A 1048 -34.29 -0.11 -45.79
CA ALA A 1048 -35.42 -1.04 -45.65
C ALA A 1048 -35.05 -2.53 -45.90
N THR A 1049 -33.92 -2.80 -46.57
CA THR A 1049 -33.48 -4.18 -46.89
C THR A 1049 -32.58 -4.81 -45.80
N ARG A 1050 -32.11 -4.02 -44.82
CA ARG A 1050 -31.30 -4.53 -43.67
C ARG A 1050 -32.10 -4.87 -42.41
N LEU A 1051 -33.40 -4.55 -42.37
CA LEU A 1051 -34.30 -4.80 -41.23
C LEU A 1051 -35.09 -6.12 -41.31
N LEU A 1052 -34.78 -7.03 -42.25
CA LEU A 1052 -35.50 -8.31 -42.46
C LEU A 1052 -34.59 -9.55 -42.49
N SER A 1053 -33.39 -9.51 -41.91
CA SER A 1053 -32.50 -10.69 -41.84
C SER A 1053 -31.97 -11.06 -40.45
N ASP A 1054 -32.61 -10.65 -39.36
CA ASP A 1054 -32.21 -11.04 -38.00
C ASP A 1054 -33.34 -11.82 -37.27
N PRO A 1055 -33.09 -13.06 -36.78
CA PRO A 1055 -34.13 -13.90 -36.20
C PRO A 1055 -34.13 -13.85 -34.67
N ILE A 1056 -34.71 -12.81 -34.05
CA ILE A 1056 -35.35 -12.85 -32.72
C ILE A 1056 -36.30 -11.66 -32.65
N CYS A 1057 -37.60 -11.90 -32.87
CA CYS A 1057 -38.77 -11.17 -32.34
C CYS A 1057 -40.04 -11.53 -33.15
N ALA A 1058 -40.29 -12.83 -33.31
CA ALA A 1058 -41.60 -13.30 -33.75
C ALA A 1058 -42.46 -13.54 -32.50
N THR A 1059 -43.18 -12.52 -32.03
CA THR A 1059 -44.54 -12.61 -31.39
C THR A 1059 -44.90 -11.38 -30.56
N VAL A 1060 -45.12 -10.19 -31.15
CA VAL A 1060 -46.08 -9.20 -30.63
C VAL A 1060 -46.62 -8.37 -31.81
N PRO A 1061 -47.93 -8.20 -31.99
CA PRO A 1061 -48.49 -7.32 -33.02
C PRO A 1061 -48.65 -5.88 -32.50
N ASP A 1062 -48.42 -4.93 -33.41
CA ASP A 1062 -48.65 -3.47 -33.33
C ASP A 1062 -47.60 -2.62 -32.58
N VAL A 1063 -46.63 -2.10 -33.33
CA VAL A 1063 -45.96 -0.81 -33.03
C VAL A 1063 -45.80 -0.03 -34.34
N ASP A 1064 -46.37 1.19 -34.39
CA ASP A 1064 -46.16 2.17 -35.46
C ASP A 1064 -44.77 2.81 -35.33
N ILE A 1065 -43.98 2.81 -36.40
CA ILE A 1065 -42.67 3.47 -36.47
C ILE A 1065 -42.87 4.88 -37.02
N VAL A 1066 -42.55 5.91 -36.23
CA VAL A 1066 -42.46 7.31 -36.69
C VAL A 1066 -40.98 7.67 -36.84
N VAL A 1067 -40.59 8.09 -38.04
CA VAL A 1067 -39.24 8.59 -38.35
C VAL A 1067 -39.33 10.12 -38.44
N ASP A 1068 -38.68 10.84 -37.52
CA ASP A 1068 -38.51 12.29 -37.59
C ASP A 1068 -37.18 12.63 -38.30
N ILE A 1069 -37.23 13.50 -39.31
CA ILE A 1069 -36.07 13.95 -40.09
C ILE A 1069 -35.71 15.37 -39.59
N PRO A 1070 -34.48 15.65 -39.12
CA PRO A 1070 -34.10 17.01 -38.74
C PRO A 1070 -33.89 17.90 -39.97
N ASP A 1071 -34.50 19.07 -39.94
CA ASP A 1071 -34.40 20.12 -40.97
C ASP A 1071 -33.07 20.89 -40.85
N LEU A 1072 -32.42 21.18 -41.98
CA LEU A 1072 -31.01 21.62 -42.07
C LEU A 1072 -30.79 23.14 -41.98
N ASP A 1073 -31.76 23.94 -41.52
CA ASP A 1073 -31.61 25.40 -41.44
C ASP A 1073 -32.35 26.02 -40.24
N SER A 1074 -31.72 26.15 -39.06
CA SER A 1074 -31.87 27.29 -38.10
C SER A 1074 -31.11 27.13 -36.78
N PRO A 1075 -30.67 28.23 -36.11
CA PRO A 1075 -29.93 28.20 -34.85
C PRO A 1075 -30.77 28.46 -33.58
N ALA A 1076 -30.34 27.81 -32.49
CA ALA A 1076 -30.61 28.05 -31.05
C ALA A 1076 -32.00 27.66 -30.47
N ILE A 1077 -31.98 26.85 -29.39
CA ILE A 1077 -32.71 27.04 -28.12
C ILE A 1077 -32.17 26.05 -27.05
N SER A 1078 -32.23 26.52 -25.80
CA SER A 1078 -31.71 26.07 -24.50
C SER A 1078 -32.04 24.64 -24.01
N ASN A 1079 -31.10 24.05 -23.26
CA ASN A 1079 -31.34 22.91 -22.36
C ASN A 1079 -31.65 23.39 -20.93
N GLU A 1080 -32.88 23.17 -20.45
CA GLU A 1080 -33.21 23.04 -19.03
C GLU A 1080 -33.71 21.61 -18.73
N LYS A 1081 -33.34 21.15 -17.53
CA LYS A 1081 -33.61 19.88 -16.82
C LYS A 1081 -34.96 19.20 -17.05
N SER A 1082 -34.98 17.86 -17.00
CA SER A 1082 -35.52 17.08 -15.86
C SER A 1082 -35.55 15.58 -16.16
N GLN A 1083 -34.95 14.79 -15.26
CA GLN A 1083 -35.17 13.34 -15.15
C GLN A 1083 -36.64 13.02 -14.79
N THR A 1084 -37.15 11.89 -15.29
CA THR A 1084 -37.82 10.85 -14.47
C THR A 1084 -37.85 9.55 -15.28
N THR A 1085 -37.26 8.51 -14.68
CA THR A 1085 -37.18 7.14 -15.18
C THR A 1085 -38.40 6.34 -14.74
N SER A 1086 -38.97 5.53 -15.64
CA SER A 1086 -39.49 4.21 -15.29
C SER A 1086 -39.57 3.30 -16.52
N GLU A 1087 -38.74 2.26 -16.46
CA GLU A 1087 -38.92 0.89 -16.95
C GLU A 1087 -39.12 0.59 -18.45
N THR A 1088 -38.25 -0.35 -18.84
CA THR A 1088 -38.34 -1.40 -19.86
C THR A 1088 -37.96 -1.12 -21.31
N ASP A 1089 -36.86 -1.82 -21.63
CA ASP A 1089 -36.43 -2.41 -22.90
C ASP A 1089 -35.63 -1.59 -23.92
N CYS A 1090 -34.43 -2.13 -24.15
CA CYS A 1090 -33.61 -2.11 -25.35
C CYS A 1090 -33.58 -0.80 -26.13
N GLN A 1091 -32.59 0.05 -25.80
CA GLN A 1091 -32.04 0.95 -26.81
C GLN A 1091 -30.53 0.75 -26.95
N LEU A 1092 -30.14 0.12 -28.07
CA LEU A 1092 -28.89 0.44 -28.75
C LEU A 1092 -28.90 1.94 -29.07
N HIS A 1093 -27.87 2.67 -28.64
CA HIS A 1093 -27.52 3.98 -29.21
C HIS A 1093 -26.36 3.79 -30.20
N TYR A 1094 -26.51 4.34 -31.40
CA TYR A 1094 -25.43 4.81 -32.25
C TYR A 1094 -25.56 6.32 -32.36
#